data_AF-A0A4U1W4L7-F1
#
_entry.id   AF-A0A4U1W4L7-F1
#
_cell.length_a   1.000
_cell.length_b   1.000
_cell.length_c   1.000
_cell.angle_alpha   90.00
_cell.angle_beta   90.00
_cell.angle_gamma   90.00
#
_symmetry.space_group_name_H-M   'P 1'
#
loop_
_entity.id
_entity.type
_entity.pdbx_description
1 polymer ?
#
loop_
_entity_poly.entity_id
_entity_poly.type
_entity_poly.pdbx_seq_one_letter_code
_entity_poly.pdbx_strand_id
1 'polypeptide(L)'
;MDIEVSRQVAVVEATSGDVVVVKPDGSARKVSVGDIIRENEIVITAHDAELLIGQPSGPVEVEGNCVGCVDQDLAWADAPIAGEVNIDLAQAADDSFTDDDLAAIQEAILGGADPTQILEATAAGGGLGSANAGFVTIDYTYIETHPSTFFETSGLEVQSVDEDREELRSITLSSGGQSIAEALTEGSISGNTYPQSVTVTDTVVAGSLALDPDSFAPETLSLASLLSELNSDITSSGQPVTFTFDSASNSIIGVQGTDEVLRIDIDAVSVGNDVELSLTTTVSQPIDHVPSIGGGQVSFTGDQINIAFDIQGQDTAGNQLVTPINAQVTVFDGVDPSAESVNISNVETSSAAIEGTFSNIGSDNLQSVVFDPSALAQFDGVLSDNQATVASLSADGSTITLSTQGSSDVILTVSLDTDGTYRFEQLRPIEQVGTDSLTFSLPITVTDFDQDIVTNTINLTISDGDKPVITNVDSIDVDEAGIVGGSQEGTATVSGSGSVTSEIFDSDIIDHHELEPAEFNTAGTLISNGEVVLLELVDETNGVRTYEGYVEINGARITVFDVKIDSPSLGSYEFNLYEELSHQGAEDAQLTFALPIYAVDADGDRSALSSGSSTPEAAQILINVKDDVVELVDKVESVTEPTLAGDTIVSYNLFNFEGADGSTIQSFNYDGVDYSLDQSLQPDAAQTFSFTEGVVTISLNGDFSFEVARDIDHSSSETIVKQFSFLAEDGDGDTDTSTLELSITDGQNPAINLIPPVTLSETNLADGSAPSGSAVSATNTITFTSGSDDVANFRIEPTEFNVGGALKSNGFVVEIKEDSANPGTYIGFITDGSNTEIPVFTISFSSTTLGEYTFT
;
A
#
# COMPACT_ATOMS: atom_id res chain seq x y z
N MET A 1 -16.05 17.67 -26.41
CA MET A 1 -17.07 18.56 -26.99
C MET A 1 -16.35 19.85 -27.30
N ASP A 2 -15.89 19.98 -28.54
CA ASP A 2 -15.32 21.22 -29.06
C ASP A 2 -16.45 22.24 -29.22
N ILE A 3 -16.34 23.36 -28.50
CA ILE A 3 -17.12 24.55 -28.79
C ILE A 3 -16.15 25.56 -29.40
N GLU A 4 -16.12 25.56 -30.72
CA GLU A 4 -15.41 26.50 -31.56
C GLU A 4 -16.07 27.88 -31.40
N VAL A 5 -15.41 28.77 -30.66
CA VAL A 5 -15.80 30.18 -30.56
C VAL A 5 -15.51 30.82 -31.91
N SER A 6 -16.59 31.24 -32.58
CA SER A 6 -16.58 31.99 -33.84
C SER A 6 -15.64 33.19 -33.74
N ARG A 7 -14.45 33.10 -34.33
CA ARG A 7 -13.59 34.26 -34.60
C ARG A 7 -14.17 34.98 -35.81
N GLN A 8 -14.56 36.24 -35.64
CA GLN A 8 -14.93 37.10 -36.76
C GLN A 8 -13.71 37.26 -37.67
N VAL A 9 -13.85 36.92 -38.95
CA VAL A 9 -12.78 37.03 -39.94
C VAL A 9 -13.24 38.04 -41.00
N ALA A 10 -12.52 39.16 -41.12
CA ALA A 10 -12.70 40.12 -42.20
C ALA A 10 -11.90 39.64 -43.42
N VAL A 11 -12.58 39.30 -44.52
CA VAL A 11 -11.95 38.76 -45.75
C VAL A 11 -12.04 39.80 -46.86
N VAL A 12 -10.93 40.04 -47.56
CA VAL A 12 -10.89 41.00 -48.68
C VAL A 12 -11.63 40.41 -49.89
N GLU A 13 -12.76 41.00 -50.24
CA GLU A 13 -13.61 40.58 -51.36
C GLU A 13 -13.22 41.24 -52.69
N ALA A 14 -12.73 42.48 -52.65
CA ALA A 14 -12.16 43.17 -53.80
C ALA A 14 -11.12 44.21 -53.35
N THR A 15 -10.10 44.45 -54.18
CA THR A 15 -9.13 45.55 -53.98
C THR A 15 -8.71 46.14 -55.32
N SER A 16 -8.58 47.46 -55.38
CA SER A 16 -8.09 48.24 -56.52
C SER A 16 -7.10 49.28 -56.01
N GLY A 17 -6.00 49.52 -56.74
CA GLY A 17 -4.93 50.41 -56.29
C GLY A 17 -3.96 49.78 -55.27
N ASP A 18 -3.19 50.60 -54.56
CA ASP A 18 -2.23 50.16 -53.55
C ASP A 18 -2.82 50.21 -52.15
N VAL A 19 -3.01 49.03 -51.55
CA VAL A 19 -3.50 48.82 -50.19
C VAL A 19 -2.47 48.00 -49.42
N VAL A 20 -2.09 48.46 -48.23
CA VAL A 20 -1.16 47.75 -47.34
C VAL A 20 -1.77 47.55 -45.97
N VAL A 21 -1.37 46.46 -45.32
CA VAL A 21 -1.67 46.17 -43.91
C VAL A 21 -0.37 46.17 -43.12
N VAL A 22 -0.37 46.86 -42.00
CA VAL A 22 0.74 46.91 -41.05
C VAL A 22 0.36 46.11 -39.80
N LYS A 23 1.20 45.14 -39.45
CA LYS A 23 1.02 44.33 -38.24
C LYS A 23 1.50 45.08 -36.99
N PRO A 24 1.11 44.63 -35.78
CA PRO A 24 1.62 45.20 -34.52
C PRO A 24 3.15 45.19 -34.39
N ASP A 25 3.83 44.26 -35.07
CA ASP A 25 5.30 44.18 -35.11
C ASP A 25 5.96 45.21 -36.06
N GLY A 26 5.16 46.09 -36.68
CA GLY A 26 5.61 47.12 -37.61
C GLY A 26 5.87 46.62 -39.04
N SER A 27 5.75 45.31 -39.30
CA SER A 27 5.91 44.78 -40.66
C SER A 27 4.69 45.12 -41.54
N ALA A 28 4.96 45.61 -42.75
CA ALA A 28 3.93 45.98 -43.71
C ALA A 28 3.88 44.98 -44.87
N ARG A 29 2.66 44.64 -45.33
CA ARG A 29 2.44 43.78 -46.50
C ARG A 29 1.39 44.36 -47.43
N LYS A 30 1.53 44.14 -48.73
CA LYS A 30 0.50 44.46 -49.72
C LYS A 30 -0.70 43.51 -49.60
N VAL A 31 -1.90 44.06 -49.72
CA VAL A 31 -3.16 43.31 -49.60
C VAL A 31 -3.61 42.80 -50.98
N SER A 32 -4.07 41.55 -51.03
CA SER A 32 -4.66 40.91 -52.22
C SER A 32 -6.07 40.36 -51.94
N VAL A 33 -6.86 40.15 -52.99
CA VAL A 33 -8.21 39.54 -52.87
C VAL A 33 -8.09 38.15 -52.24
N GLY A 34 -8.88 37.89 -51.20
CA GLY A 34 -8.85 36.66 -50.40
C GLY A 34 -7.99 36.73 -49.14
N ASP A 35 -7.25 37.82 -48.91
CA ASP A 35 -6.50 38.01 -47.67
C ASP A 35 -7.43 38.19 -46.47
N ILE A 36 -6.97 37.69 -45.32
CA ILE A 36 -7.63 37.86 -44.03
C ILE A 36 -6.98 39.04 -43.30
N ILE A 37 -7.80 39.99 -42.85
CA ILE A 37 -7.38 41.08 -41.96
C ILE A 37 -7.72 40.64 -40.53
N ARG A 38 -6.72 40.67 -39.64
CA ARG A 38 -6.84 40.22 -38.25
C ARG A 38 -7.04 41.41 -37.30
N GLU A 39 -7.54 41.11 -36.11
CA GLU A 39 -7.64 42.08 -35.01
C GLU A 39 -6.24 42.66 -34.69
N ASN A 40 -6.17 44.00 -34.51
CA ASN A 40 -4.95 44.79 -34.33
C ASN A 40 -4.04 45.00 -35.56
N GLU A 41 -4.51 44.69 -36.77
CA GLU A 41 -3.83 45.07 -38.02
C GLU A 41 -4.33 46.43 -38.55
N ILE A 42 -3.40 47.33 -38.91
CA ILE A 42 -3.72 48.66 -39.44
C ILE A 42 -3.81 48.60 -40.97
N VAL A 43 -4.98 48.91 -41.53
CA VAL A 43 -5.20 49.00 -42.97
C VAL A 43 -4.91 50.43 -43.45
N ILE A 44 -4.16 50.56 -44.55
CA ILE A 44 -3.85 51.83 -45.22
C ILE A 44 -4.20 51.74 -46.71
N THR A 45 -5.04 52.66 -47.19
CA THR A 45 -5.43 52.80 -48.60
C THR A 45 -4.80 54.07 -49.21
N ALA A 46 -4.11 53.93 -50.34
CA ALA A 46 -3.62 55.09 -51.09
C ALA A 46 -4.77 55.93 -51.69
N HIS A 47 -4.49 57.17 -52.14
CA HIS A 47 -5.51 58.09 -52.66
C HIS A 47 -6.39 57.51 -53.79
N ASP A 48 -5.81 56.73 -54.71
CA ASP A 48 -6.52 56.10 -55.84
C ASP A 48 -6.88 54.62 -55.59
N ALA A 49 -6.94 54.19 -54.32
CA ALA A 49 -7.24 52.81 -53.95
C ALA A 49 -8.68 52.64 -53.43
N GLU A 50 -9.24 51.44 -53.58
CA GLU A 50 -10.57 51.05 -53.09
C GLU A 50 -10.48 49.63 -52.55
N LEU A 51 -11.08 49.37 -51.38
CA LEU A 51 -11.03 48.08 -50.72
C LEU A 51 -12.42 47.65 -50.26
N LEU A 52 -12.87 46.47 -50.68
CA LEU A 52 -14.14 45.87 -50.27
C LEU A 52 -13.87 44.67 -49.37
N ILE A 53 -14.45 44.68 -48.18
CA ILE A 53 -14.23 43.64 -47.16
C ILE A 53 -15.56 42.98 -46.81
N GLY A 54 -15.57 41.64 -46.89
CA GLY A 54 -16.67 40.80 -46.46
C GLY A 54 -16.63 40.56 -44.95
N GLN A 55 -17.69 40.98 -44.26
CA GLN A 55 -17.94 40.68 -42.85
C GLN A 55 -19.33 40.05 -42.66
N PRO A 56 -19.61 39.37 -41.53
CA PRO A 56 -20.91 38.73 -41.28
C PRO A 56 -22.12 39.69 -41.28
N SER A 57 -21.90 40.99 -41.05
CA SER A 57 -22.91 42.06 -41.05
C SER A 57 -23.23 42.64 -42.44
N GLY A 58 -22.47 42.26 -43.48
CA GLY A 58 -22.57 42.77 -44.85
C GLY A 58 -21.20 43.24 -45.39
N PRO A 59 -21.04 43.43 -46.70
CA PRO A 59 -19.81 43.98 -47.27
C PRO A 59 -19.65 45.46 -46.89
N VAL A 60 -18.43 45.84 -46.48
CA VAL A 60 -18.05 47.21 -46.14
C VAL A 60 -17.03 47.71 -47.16
N GLU A 61 -17.27 48.91 -47.70
CA GLU A 61 -16.40 49.58 -48.65
C GLU A 61 -15.52 50.59 -47.92
N VAL A 62 -14.22 50.55 -48.17
CA VAL A 62 -13.24 51.49 -47.65
C VAL A 62 -12.73 52.32 -48.82
N GLU A 63 -13.03 53.62 -48.77
CA GLU A 63 -12.61 54.57 -49.79
C GLU A 63 -11.09 54.84 -49.72
N GLY A 64 -10.54 55.40 -50.79
CA GLY A 64 -9.13 55.75 -50.87
C GLY A 64 -8.72 56.81 -49.84
N ASN A 65 -7.41 56.93 -49.61
CA ASN A 65 -6.83 57.94 -48.73
C ASN A 65 -7.13 57.78 -47.23
N CYS A 66 -7.23 56.55 -46.72
CA CYS A 66 -7.43 56.24 -45.29
C CYS A 66 -6.19 55.58 -44.65
N VAL A 67 -5.94 55.90 -43.37
CA VAL A 67 -4.93 55.27 -42.50
C VAL A 67 -5.65 54.89 -41.20
N GLY A 68 -5.72 53.60 -40.89
CA GLY A 68 -6.28 53.13 -39.61
C GLY A 68 -7.79 52.95 -39.58
N CYS A 69 -8.39 52.49 -40.68
CA CYS A 69 -9.85 52.32 -40.80
C CYS A 69 -10.48 51.20 -39.92
N VAL A 70 -9.79 50.59 -38.94
CA VAL A 70 -10.33 49.50 -38.10
C VAL A 70 -10.05 49.71 -36.61
N ASP A 71 -11.10 49.81 -35.78
CA ASP A 71 -11.02 49.75 -34.30
C ASP A 71 -11.10 48.28 -33.80
N GLN A 72 -10.72 48.01 -32.55
CA GLN A 72 -10.68 46.72 -31.85
C GLN A 72 -12.00 45.94 -31.93
N ASP A 73 -13.14 46.62 -32.09
CA ASP A 73 -14.47 46.00 -32.27
C ASP A 73 -14.89 45.77 -33.74
N LEU A 74 -13.97 45.92 -34.71
CA LEU A 74 -14.24 45.87 -36.16
C LEU A 74 -15.30 46.89 -36.64
N ALA A 75 -15.55 47.95 -35.86
CA ALA A 75 -16.44 49.05 -36.23
C ALA A 75 -15.69 50.07 -37.11
N TRP A 76 -16.11 50.22 -38.37
CA TRP A 76 -15.47 51.10 -39.34
C TRP A 76 -15.86 52.57 -39.08
N ALA A 77 -14.90 53.39 -38.68
CA ALA A 77 -15.04 54.84 -38.56
C ALA A 77 -14.25 55.53 -39.67
N ASP A 78 -14.95 56.26 -40.54
CA ASP A 78 -14.35 57.01 -41.64
C ASP A 78 -13.62 58.24 -41.07
N ALA A 79 -12.29 58.22 -41.11
CA ALA A 79 -11.43 59.34 -40.69
C ALA A 79 -10.72 59.93 -41.92
N PRO A 80 -11.38 60.81 -42.69
CA PRO A 80 -10.81 61.36 -43.91
C PRO A 80 -9.56 62.21 -43.60
N ILE A 81 -8.45 61.88 -44.25
CA ILE A 81 -7.17 62.60 -44.11
C ILE A 81 -7.13 63.76 -45.12
N ALA A 82 -6.69 64.94 -44.68
CA ALA A 82 -6.70 66.15 -45.51
C ALA A 82 -5.55 66.26 -46.54
N GLY A 83 -4.64 65.28 -46.61
CA GLY A 83 -3.51 65.22 -47.57
C GLY A 83 -3.50 63.90 -48.35
N GLU A 84 -2.82 63.84 -49.50
CA GLU A 84 -2.75 62.63 -50.35
C GLU A 84 -1.75 61.60 -49.78
N VAL A 85 -2.19 60.35 -49.60
CA VAL A 85 -1.38 59.20 -49.14
C VAL A 85 -0.77 58.48 -50.33
N ASN A 86 0.57 58.39 -50.36
CA ASN A 86 1.36 57.68 -51.38
C ASN A 86 2.23 56.57 -50.73
N ILE A 87 2.25 55.36 -51.33
CA ILE A 87 2.96 54.18 -50.80
C ILE A 87 4.07 53.75 -51.77
N ASP A 88 5.31 53.61 -51.29
CA ASP A 88 6.44 53.12 -52.08
C ASP A 88 6.71 51.63 -51.82
N LEU A 89 6.18 50.76 -52.68
CA LEU A 89 6.31 49.30 -52.59
C LEU A 89 7.71 48.76 -52.89
N ALA A 90 8.65 49.59 -53.38
CA ALA A 90 10.02 49.15 -53.68
C ALA A 90 10.88 48.96 -52.42
N GLN A 91 10.44 49.49 -51.26
CA GLN A 91 11.12 49.33 -49.97
C GLN A 91 10.56 48.18 -49.10
N ALA A 92 9.52 47.47 -49.56
CA ALA A 92 8.82 46.45 -48.79
C ALA A 92 9.25 44.99 -49.09
N ALA A 93 10.24 44.76 -49.94
CA ALA A 93 10.72 43.43 -50.31
C ALA A 93 12.20 43.23 -49.93
N ASP A 94 12.39 42.65 -48.74
CA ASP A 94 13.45 41.75 -48.23
C ASP A 94 14.90 41.87 -48.73
N ASP A 95 15.86 41.88 -47.79
CA ASP A 95 16.77 40.73 -47.63
C ASP A 95 17.46 40.76 -46.25
N SER A 96 17.17 39.71 -45.49
CA SER A 96 17.64 39.39 -44.14
C SER A 96 19.17 39.22 -44.03
N PHE A 97 19.74 39.73 -42.94
CA PHE A 97 21.02 39.26 -42.38
C PHE A 97 21.03 37.74 -42.23
N THR A 98 22.06 37.06 -42.75
CA THR A 98 22.17 35.60 -42.66
C THR A 98 23.24 35.17 -41.66
N ASP A 99 23.16 33.94 -41.16
CA ASP A 99 24.11 33.38 -40.18
C ASP A 99 25.57 33.34 -40.69
N ASP A 100 25.77 33.36 -42.02
CA ASP A 100 27.09 33.46 -42.65
C ASP A 100 27.72 34.86 -42.46
N ASP A 101 26.90 35.92 -42.35
CA ASP A 101 27.36 37.29 -42.08
C ASP A 101 27.85 37.44 -40.63
N LEU A 102 27.21 36.72 -39.70
CA LEU A 102 27.61 36.69 -38.29
C LEU A 102 28.93 35.93 -38.10
N ALA A 103 29.15 34.85 -38.86
CA ALA A 103 30.39 34.09 -38.86
C ALA A 103 31.58 34.91 -39.39
N ALA A 104 31.38 35.70 -40.44
CA ALA A 104 32.42 36.56 -41.02
C ALA A 104 32.85 37.70 -40.07
N ILE A 105 31.92 38.27 -39.30
CA ILE A 105 32.20 39.33 -38.32
C ILE A 105 32.94 38.76 -37.09
N GLN A 106 32.56 37.56 -36.63
CA GLN A 106 33.23 36.90 -35.50
C GLN A 106 34.69 36.55 -35.82
N GLU A 107 34.99 36.14 -37.05
CA GLU A 107 36.36 35.83 -37.49
C GLU A 107 37.22 37.11 -37.66
N ALA A 108 36.62 38.24 -38.04
CA ALA A 108 37.29 39.54 -38.11
C ALA A 108 37.63 40.13 -36.72
N ILE A 109 36.75 39.92 -35.72
CA ILE A 109 36.98 40.34 -34.33
C ILE A 109 38.08 39.48 -33.67
N LEU A 110 38.08 38.16 -33.91
CA LEU A 110 39.13 37.24 -33.42
C LEU A 110 40.51 37.53 -34.06
N GLY A 111 40.54 38.10 -35.27
CA GLY A 111 41.75 38.56 -35.96
C GLY A 111 42.26 39.96 -35.55
N GLY A 112 41.52 40.69 -34.72
CA GLY A 112 41.88 42.04 -34.27
C GLY A 112 41.76 43.14 -35.35
N ALA A 113 40.89 42.94 -36.35
CA ALA A 113 40.61 43.95 -37.38
C ALA A 113 39.43 44.85 -37.00
N ASP A 114 39.47 46.13 -37.40
CA ASP A 114 38.41 47.12 -37.18
C ASP A 114 37.22 46.86 -38.15
N PRO A 115 36.02 46.51 -37.67
CA PRO A 115 34.87 46.19 -38.51
C PRO A 115 34.39 47.35 -39.39
N THR A 116 34.78 48.59 -39.08
CA THR A 116 34.39 49.78 -39.85
C THR A 116 35.20 49.98 -41.14
N GLN A 117 36.25 49.19 -41.37
CA GLN A 117 37.09 49.27 -42.58
C GLN A 117 36.96 48.09 -43.55
N ILE A 118 36.17 47.07 -43.22
CA ILE A 118 36.04 45.84 -44.03
C ILE A 118 34.74 45.83 -44.87
N LEU A 119 33.73 46.61 -44.49
CA LEU A 119 32.50 46.78 -45.26
C LEU A 119 32.58 48.04 -46.12
N GLU A 120 32.24 47.95 -47.41
CA GLU A 120 32.06 49.12 -48.26
C GLU A 120 30.96 50.01 -47.68
N ALA A 121 31.23 51.32 -47.63
CA ALA A 121 30.27 52.32 -47.20
C ALA A 121 28.97 52.20 -48.02
N THR A 122 27.84 52.07 -47.33
CA THR A 122 26.53 52.30 -47.93
C THR A 122 26.52 53.71 -48.51
N ALA A 123 26.13 53.78 -49.78
CA ALA A 123 26.24 54.97 -50.61
C ALA A 123 25.53 56.18 -49.97
N ALA A 124 26.32 57.07 -49.37
CA ALA A 124 25.91 58.44 -49.12
C ALA A 124 25.74 59.16 -50.46
N GLY A 125 24.50 59.24 -50.93
CA GLY A 125 24.11 60.11 -52.04
C GLY A 125 24.26 61.57 -51.61
N GLY A 126 25.30 62.24 -52.10
CA GLY A 126 25.40 63.69 -52.01
C GLY A 126 24.39 64.36 -52.95
N GLY A 127 23.53 65.22 -52.41
CA GLY A 127 22.70 66.12 -53.22
C GLY A 127 21.44 66.65 -52.54
N LEU A 128 21.58 67.80 -51.86
CA LEU A 128 20.59 68.87 -51.67
C LEU A 128 19.11 68.49 -51.41
N GLY A 129 18.71 68.62 -50.14
CA GLY A 129 17.47 69.31 -49.76
C GLY A 129 16.24 68.43 -49.45
N SER A 130 15.73 68.62 -48.23
CA SER A 130 14.44 68.18 -47.67
C SER A 130 14.38 66.76 -47.12
N ALA A 131 14.22 66.67 -45.80
CA ALA A 131 13.87 65.46 -45.07
C ALA A 131 12.40 65.14 -45.38
N ASN A 132 12.13 64.01 -46.07
CA ASN A 132 10.85 63.30 -46.16
C ASN A 132 11.02 62.05 -47.04
N ALA A 133 11.77 61.05 -46.57
CA ALA A 133 11.92 59.77 -47.27
C ALA A 133 11.73 58.61 -46.30
N GLY A 134 10.46 58.31 -46.00
CA GLY A 134 10.01 57.10 -45.30
C GLY A 134 9.00 56.33 -46.17
N PHE A 135 8.63 55.12 -45.74
CA PHE A 135 7.77 54.17 -46.46
C PHE A 135 6.33 54.69 -46.76
N VAL A 136 5.88 55.74 -46.07
CA VAL A 136 4.61 56.45 -46.32
C VAL A 136 4.86 57.96 -46.26
N THR A 137 4.40 58.71 -47.27
CA THR A 137 4.53 60.18 -47.34
C THR A 137 3.16 60.84 -47.46
N ILE A 138 2.93 61.92 -46.70
CA ILE A 138 1.68 62.72 -46.70
C ILE A 138 2.03 64.18 -47.02
N ASP A 139 1.52 64.70 -48.14
CA ASP A 139 1.76 66.09 -48.59
C ASP A 139 0.57 67.02 -48.25
N TYR A 140 0.85 68.17 -47.62
CA TYR A 140 -0.13 69.23 -47.32
C TYR A 140 0.05 70.44 -48.24
N THR A 141 -0.98 70.85 -48.97
CA THR A 141 -0.96 72.06 -49.82
C THR A 141 -1.76 73.21 -49.20
N TYR A 142 -1.08 74.11 -48.47
CA TYR A 142 -1.69 75.36 -47.99
C TYR A 142 -1.49 76.50 -49.00
N ILE A 143 -2.57 77.24 -49.25
CA ILE A 143 -2.65 78.39 -50.16
C ILE A 143 -2.52 79.69 -49.35
N GLU A 144 -1.49 80.49 -49.65
CA GLU A 144 -1.20 81.77 -48.99
C GLU A 144 -1.99 82.93 -49.63
N THR A 145 -2.57 83.82 -48.81
CA THR A 145 -3.29 85.03 -49.26
C THR A 145 -2.53 86.31 -48.91
N HIS A 146 -2.11 87.06 -49.93
CA HIS A 146 -1.59 88.43 -49.82
C HIS A 146 -2.72 89.48 -49.74
N PRO A 147 -2.68 90.45 -48.80
CA PRO A 147 -3.46 91.67 -48.90
C PRO A 147 -2.64 92.79 -49.55
N SER A 148 -3.21 93.41 -50.58
CA SER A 148 -2.76 94.70 -51.13
C SER A 148 -3.76 95.78 -50.72
N THR A 149 -3.27 96.94 -50.27
CA THR A 149 -4.08 98.16 -50.18
C THR A 149 -3.31 99.35 -50.73
N PHE A 150 -4.05 100.20 -51.43
CA PHE A 150 -3.55 101.26 -52.29
C PHE A 150 -4.25 102.56 -51.87
N PHE A 151 -3.55 103.51 -51.25
CA PHE A 151 -3.95 104.93 -51.22
C PHE A 151 -2.72 105.85 -51.10
N GLU A 152 -2.72 106.89 -51.93
CA GLU A 152 -1.70 107.93 -52.06
C GLU A 152 -1.87 109.11 -51.06
N THR A 153 -0.81 109.90 -51.01
CA THR A 153 -0.30 110.86 -50.01
C THR A 153 -1.00 112.22 -49.86
N SER A 154 -0.73 112.89 -48.74
CA SER A 154 -0.59 114.37 -48.62
C SER A 154 0.33 114.69 -47.42
N GLY A 155 1.29 115.61 -47.58
CA GLY A 155 2.41 115.83 -46.64
C GLY A 155 2.49 117.18 -45.90
N LEU A 156 3.56 117.26 -45.07
CA LEU A 156 4.12 118.36 -44.24
C LEU A 156 3.43 118.55 -42.86
N GLU A 157 4.10 118.75 -41.72
CA GLU A 157 5.38 119.40 -41.39
C GLU A 157 6.20 118.62 -40.33
N VAL A 158 7.53 118.78 -40.37
CA VAL A 158 8.47 118.37 -39.32
C VAL A 158 8.42 119.40 -38.18
N GLN A 159 8.04 118.96 -36.99
CA GLN A 159 8.32 119.67 -35.74
C GLN A 159 9.12 118.75 -34.83
N SER A 160 10.41 119.05 -34.70
CA SER A 160 11.25 118.53 -33.63
C SER A 160 10.78 119.13 -32.31
N VAL A 161 10.17 118.30 -31.45
CA VAL A 161 10.01 118.61 -30.03
C VAL A 161 10.83 117.60 -29.27
N ASP A 162 11.92 118.11 -28.70
CA ASP A 162 12.73 117.49 -27.66
C ASP A 162 11.87 117.49 -26.40
N GLU A 163 11.29 116.34 -26.04
CA GLU A 163 10.72 116.13 -24.70
C GLU A 163 11.44 114.95 -24.04
N ASP A 164 12.14 115.28 -22.96
CA ASP A 164 12.85 114.38 -22.07
C ASP A 164 11.93 113.23 -21.59
N ARG A 165 12.08 112.06 -22.21
CA ARG A 165 11.50 110.82 -21.67
C ARG A 165 12.52 110.19 -20.75
N GLU A 166 12.44 110.53 -19.46
CA GLU A 166 12.91 109.67 -18.38
C GLU A 166 12.13 108.35 -18.46
N GLU A 167 12.57 107.42 -19.32
CA GLU A 167 12.16 106.02 -19.25
C GLU A 167 12.80 105.42 -18.01
N LEU A 168 12.11 105.53 -16.88
CA LEU A 168 12.20 104.55 -15.81
C LEU A 168 11.97 103.17 -16.44
N ARG A 169 13.03 102.44 -16.77
CA ARG A 169 12.94 101.01 -17.06
C ARG A 169 12.50 100.34 -15.75
N SER A 170 11.19 100.11 -15.60
CA SER A 170 10.69 99.29 -14.51
C SER A 170 11.21 97.86 -14.73
N ILE A 171 12.06 97.38 -13.82
CA ILE A 171 12.44 95.95 -13.79
C ILE A 171 11.18 95.17 -13.45
N THR A 172 10.68 94.39 -14.41
CA THR A 172 9.64 93.38 -14.16
C THR A 172 10.32 92.10 -13.68
N LEU A 173 9.91 91.59 -12.51
CA LEU A 173 10.37 90.29 -12.03
C LEU A 173 9.70 89.16 -12.81
N SER A 174 10.32 87.99 -12.85
CA SER A 174 9.64 86.79 -13.32
C SER A 174 8.46 86.48 -12.38
N SER A 175 7.31 86.16 -12.97
CA SER A 175 6.08 85.92 -12.19
C SER A 175 6.17 84.63 -11.38
N GLY A 176 6.92 83.63 -11.88
CA GLY A 176 6.92 82.27 -11.34
C GLY A 176 5.50 81.70 -11.22
N GLY A 177 5.26 80.85 -10.22
CA GLY A 177 3.93 80.29 -9.92
C GLY A 177 3.46 79.20 -10.90
N GLN A 178 4.37 78.67 -11.71
CA GLN A 178 4.12 77.50 -12.54
C GLN A 178 4.02 76.24 -11.67
N SER A 179 3.40 75.18 -12.20
CA SER A 179 3.41 73.86 -11.59
C SER A 179 4.17 72.89 -12.50
N ILE A 180 5.13 72.18 -11.92
CA ILE A 180 5.82 71.05 -12.55
C ILE A 180 5.39 69.79 -11.80
N ALA A 181 4.84 68.83 -12.53
CA ALA A 181 4.31 67.60 -11.93
C ALA A 181 4.80 66.39 -12.71
N GLU A 182 5.24 65.37 -11.98
CA GLU A 182 5.62 64.09 -12.53
C GLU A 182 4.96 62.95 -11.77
N ALA A 183 4.83 61.82 -12.44
CA ALA A 183 4.35 60.60 -11.83
C ALA A 183 5.13 59.40 -12.36
N LEU A 184 5.45 58.47 -11.47
CA LEU A 184 6.11 57.21 -11.78
C LEU A 184 5.48 56.08 -10.97
N THR A 185 5.56 54.86 -11.48
CA THR A 185 5.18 53.64 -10.76
C THR A 185 6.44 52.96 -10.26
N GLU A 186 6.37 52.39 -9.06
CA GLU A 186 7.48 51.65 -8.50
C GLU A 186 7.91 50.45 -9.38
N GLY A 187 9.14 49.99 -9.17
CA GLY A 187 9.65 48.80 -9.82
C GLY A 187 9.10 47.52 -9.17
N SER A 188 9.49 46.38 -9.70
CA SER A 188 9.18 45.07 -9.14
C SER A 188 10.46 44.38 -8.72
N ILE A 189 10.48 43.83 -7.50
CA ILE A 189 11.58 42.99 -7.01
C ILE A 189 11.64 41.71 -7.85
N SER A 190 10.49 41.05 -8.03
CA SER A 190 10.41 39.80 -8.79
C SER A 190 10.63 39.99 -10.29
N GLY A 191 10.23 41.14 -10.82
CA GLY A 191 10.49 41.57 -12.21
C GLY A 191 11.87 42.16 -12.43
N ASN A 192 12.65 42.38 -11.36
CA ASN A 192 13.96 43.03 -11.37
C ASN A 192 13.97 44.34 -12.19
N THR A 193 12.97 45.20 -11.96
CA THR A 193 12.80 46.46 -12.71
C THR A 193 13.27 47.70 -11.96
N TYR A 194 13.70 47.62 -10.70
CA TYR A 194 14.36 48.75 -10.03
C TYR A 194 15.76 49.04 -10.61
N PRO A 195 16.19 50.32 -10.70
CA PRO A 195 15.44 51.54 -10.37
C PRO A 195 14.47 52.00 -11.48
N GLN A 196 13.42 52.73 -11.10
CA GLN A 196 12.51 53.45 -12.00
C GLN A 196 12.83 54.94 -11.98
N SER A 197 12.79 55.61 -13.13
CA SER A 197 13.11 57.04 -13.23
C SER A 197 12.24 57.75 -14.26
N VAL A 198 11.83 58.97 -13.94
CA VAL A 198 11.07 59.87 -14.81
C VAL A 198 11.68 61.27 -14.77
N THR A 199 11.65 61.97 -15.90
CA THR A 199 12.07 63.37 -15.99
C THR A 199 10.98 64.18 -16.66
N VAL A 200 10.59 65.30 -16.04
CA VAL A 200 9.69 66.30 -16.61
C VAL A 200 10.43 67.63 -16.70
N THR A 201 10.20 68.37 -17.79
CA THR A 201 10.78 69.71 -17.98
C THR A 201 9.69 70.75 -18.14
N ASP A 202 9.91 71.95 -17.60
CA ASP A 202 9.08 73.13 -17.84
C ASP A 202 9.95 74.37 -18.02
N THR A 203 9.48 75.34 -18.82
CA THR A 203 10.23 76.58 -19.09
C THR A 203 9.75 77.70 -18.18
N VAL A 204 10.64 78.20 -17.33
CA VAL A 204 10.44 79.36 -16.48
C VAL A 204 10.78 80.63 -17.24
N VAL A 205 9.75 81.40 -17.57
CA VAL A 205 9.91 82.63 -18.37
C VAL A 205 10.47 83.77 -17.51
N ALA A 206 11.52 84.41 -18.02
CA ALA A 206 12.18 85.53 -17.39
C ALA A 206 11.35 86.82 -17.47
N GLY A 207 11.59 87.72 -16.51
CA GLY A 207 11.01 89.06 -16.52
C GLY A 207 11.81 90.00 -17.41
N SER A 208 12.33 91.08 -16.83
CA SER A 208 13.20 92.05 -17.50
C SER A 208 14.68 91.64 -17.52
N LEU A 209 15.09 90.71 -16.66
CA LEU A 209 16.46 90.22 -16.51
C LEU A 209 16.51 88.71 -16.69
N ALA A 210 17.62 88.21 -17.22
CA ALA A 210 17.83 86.77 -17.39
C ALA A 210 17.82 86.06 -16.03
N LEU A 211 17.24 84.87 -16.00
CA LEU A 211 17.21 83.98 -14.84
C LEU A 211 18.59 83.32 -14.63
N ASP A 212 18.98 83.14 -13.37
CA ASP A 212 20.22 82.46 -12.99
C ASP A 212 19.91 80.96 -12.73
N PRO A 213 20.31 80.03 -13.61
CA PRO A 213 20.02 78.61 -13.44
C PRO A 213 20.55 78.03 -12.12
N ASP A 214 21.73 78.46 -11.66
CA ASP A 214 22.35 77.96 -10.42
C ASP A 214 21.60 78.39 -9.15
N SER A 215 20.60 79.26 -9.28
CA SER A 215 19.80 79.77 -8.16
C SER A 215 18.51 78.99 -7.89
N PHE A 216 18.14 78.03 -8.75
CA PHE A 216 16.93 77.23 -8.61
C PHE A 216 17.13 76.10 -7.61
N ALA A 217 16.46 76.19 -6.46
CA ALA A 217 16.51 75.19 -5.40
C ALA A 217 15.20 75.17 -4.60
N PRO A 218 14.92 74.13 -3.81
CA PRO A 218 13.75 74.11 -2.94
C PRO A 218 13.68 75.33 -2.01
N GLU A 219 12.50 75.93 -1.88
CA GLU A 219 12.22 77.04 -0.98
C GLU A 219 12.48 76.61 0.48
N THR A 220 13.15 77.46 1.25
CA THR A 220 13.75 77.03 2.53
C THR A 220 12.74 76.55 3.57
N LEU A 221 11.54 77.16 3.66
CA LEU A 221 10.52 76.76 4.62
C LEU A 221 9.81 75.50 4.14
N SER A 222 9.47 75.43 2.86
CA SER A 222 8.91 74.25 2.19
C SER A 222 9.82 73.04 2.31
N LEU A 223 11.14 73.20 2.12
CA LEU A 223 12.10 72.10 2.25
C LEU A 223 12.20 71.59 3.69
N ALA A 224 12.17 72.50 4.68
CA ALA A 224 12.25 72.10 6.08
C ALA A 224 11.01 71.31 6.54
N SER A 225 9.82 71.69 6.10
CA SER A 225 8.60 70.91 6.37
C SER A 225 8.57 69.62 5.57
N LEU A 226 8.96 69.63 4.30
CA LEU A 226 9.01 68.44 3.46
C LEU A 226 9.94 67.37 4.05
N LEU A 227 11.17 67.73 4.40
CA LEU A 227 12.11 66.79 5.01
C LEU A 227 11.59 66.26 6.35
N SER A 228 10.85 67.06 7.11
CA SER A 228 10.25 66.59 8.37
C SER A 228 9.16 65.54 8.13
N GLU A 229 8.35 65.71 7.09
CA GLU A 229 7.29 64.76 6.75
C GLU A 229 7.87 63.50 6.08
N LEU A 230 8.78 63.64 5.11
CA LEU A 230 9.43 62.50 4.46
C LEU A 230 10.16 61.59 5.46
N ASN A 231 10.89 62.15 6.43
CA ASN A 231 11.58 61.37 7.48
C ASN A 231 10.63 60.74 8.52
N SER A 232 9.38 61.20 8.58
CA SER A 232 8.35 60.69 9.49
C SER A 232 7.50 59.60 8.83
N ASP A 233 7.15 59.82 7.57
CA ASP A 233 6.04 59.14 6.93
C ASP A 233 6.48 58.02 5.98
N ILE A 234 7.70 58.11 5.42
CA ILE A 234 8.18 57.17 4.40
C ILE A 234 9.02 56.06 5.02
N THR A 235 8.58 54.82 4.79
CA THR A 235 9.31 53.59 5.08
C THR A 235 9.56 52.80 3.79
N SER A 236 10.47 51.83 3.86
CA SER A 236 10.80 50.90 2.78
C SER A 236 11.05 49.53 3.41
N SER A 237 10.29 48.52 3.00
CA SER A 237 10.20 47.21 3.64
C SER A 237 10.07 47.31 5.18
N GLY A 238 9.22 48.24 5.65
CA GLY A 238 8.95 48.52 7.05
C GLY A 238 10.04 49.25 7.83
N GLN A 239 11.15 49.65 7.20
CA GLN A 239 12.23 50.42 7.84
C GLN A 239 12.17 51.91 7.49
N PRO A 240 12.45 52.84 8.44
CA PRO A 240 12.46 54.27 8.16
C PRO A 240 13.49 54.69 7.10
N VAL A 241 13.09 55.55 6.16
CA VAL A 241 13.98 56.13 5.16
C VAL A 241 14.46 57.51 5.64
N THR A 242 15.78 57.75 5.60
CA THR A 242 16.36 59.03 6.03
C THR A 242 16.52 59.96 4.83
N PHE A 243 15.75 61.05 4.82
CA PHE A 243 15.77 62.07 3.78
C PHE A 243 16.65 63.26 4.14
N THR A 244 17.52 63.65 3.21
CA THR A 244 18.37 64.84 3.29
C THR A 244 18.36 65.61 1.98
N PHE A 245 18.70 66.90 2.04
CA PHE A 245 18.94 67.72 0.84
C PHE A 245 20.44 67.90 0.63
N ASP A 246 20.95 67.45 -0.51
CA ASP A 246 22.33 67.66 -0.93
C ASP A 246 22.42 68.89 -1.85
N SER A 247 22.89 70.00 -1.29
CA SER A 247 23.10 71.25 -2.03
C SER A 247 24.18 71.16 -3.13
N ALA A 248 25.05 70.14 -3.12
CA ALA A 248 26.08 69.99 -4.15
C ALA A 248 25.53 69.38 -5.44
N SER A 249 24.57 68.46 -5.31
CA SER A 249 23.85 67.84 -6.44
C SER A 249 22.48 68.48 -6.72
N ASN A 250 22.02 69.37 -5.83
CA ASN A 250 20.69 69.99 -5.85
C ASN A 250 19.55 68.95 -5.80
N SER A 251 19.71 67.95 -4.92
CA SER A 251 18.84 66.78 -4.87
C SER A 251 18.31 66.52 -3.46
N ILE A 252 17.07 66.05 -3.37
CA ILE A 252 16.51 65.43 -2.16
C ILE A 252 16.78 63.93 -2.25
N ILE A 253 17.46 63.36 -1.27
CA ILE A 253 17.92 61.97 -1.27
C ILE A 253 17.42 61.28 -0.01
N GLY A 254 16.61 60.23 -0.19
CA GLY A 254 16.19 59.28 0.83
C GLY A 254 17.07 58.03 0.80
N VAL A 255 17.69 57.71 1.93
CA VAL A 255 18.52 56.50 2.07
C VAL A 255 18.01 55.60 3.19
N GLN A 256 18.06 54.30 2.94
CA GLN A 256 17.95 53.26 3.97
C GLN A 256 19.35 52.68 4.20
N GLY A 257 19.96 52.97 5.34
CA GLY A 257 21.35 52.60 5.59
C GLY A 257 22.32 53.32 4.64
N THR A 258 22.88 52.60 3.67
CA THR A 258 23.74 53.16 2.60
C THR A 258 23.06 53.23 1.24
N ASP A 259 21.88 52.63 1.12
CA ASP A 259 21.25 52.35 -0.15
C ASP A 259 20.18 53.41 -0.43
N GLU A 260 20.16 53.96 -1.64
CA GLU A 260 19.19 54.99 -2.03
C GLU A 260 17.82 54.35 -2.28
N VAL A 261 16.77 54.97 -1.75
CA VAL A 261 15.37 54.55 -1.94
C VAL A 261 14.68 55.48 -2.92
N LEU A 262 14.76 56.79 -2.67
CA LEU A 262 14.14 57.83 -3.49
C LEU A 262 15.12 59.00 -3.67
N ARG A 263 15.27 59.47 -4.90
CA ARG A 263 16.06 60.66 -5.26
C ARG A 263 15.22 61.58 -6.13
N ILE A 264 15.20 62.86 -5.81
CA ILE A 264 14.56 63.92 -6.59
C ILE A 264 15.64 64.93 -6.95
N ASP A 265 16.10 64.92 -8.21
CA ASP A 265 17.09 65.85 -8.75
C ASP A 265 16.38 67.06 -9.38
N ILE A 266 16.90 68.26 -9.08
CA ILE A 266 16.38 69.52 -9.61
C ILE A 266 17.48 70.15 -10.44
N ASP A 267 17.33 70.11 -11.76
CA ASP A 267 18.28 70.69 -12.71
C ASP A 267 17.68 71.90 -13.40
N ALA A 268 18.50 72.91 -13.66
CA ALA A 268 18.07 74.15 -14.27
C ALA A 268 19.10 74.57 -15.31
N VAL A 269 18.66 74.72 -16.56
CA VAL A 269 19.54 75.06 -17.68
C VAL A 269 19.05 76.35 -18.33
N SER A 270 19.98 77.27 -18.64
CA SER A 270 19.63 78.53 -19.29
C SER A 270 19.20 78.33 -20.74
N VAL A 271 18.03 78.88 -21.09
CA VAL A 271 17.49 78.93 -22.47
C VAL A 271 17.29 80.39 -22.85
N GLY A 272 18.35 81.02 -23.36
CA GLY A 272 18.33 82.46 -23.67
C GLY A 272 18.31 83.30 -22.39
N ASN A 273 17.21 84.01 -22.13
CA ASN A 273 17.01 84.71 -20.86
C ASN A 273 16.21 83.86 -19.85
N ASP A 274 15.52 82.83 -20.33
CA ASP A 274 14.65 81.94 -19.55
C ASP A 274 15.48 80.79 -18.95
N VAL A 275 14.86 79.98 -18.10
CA VAL A 275 15.44 78.74 -17.57
C VAL A 275 14.51 77.57 -17.88
N GLU A 276 15.06 76.49 -18.42
CA GLU A 276 14.39 75.18 -18.48
C GLU A 276 14.68 74.46 -17.16
N LEU A 277 13.63 74.22 -16.38
CA LEU A 277 13.68 73.50 -15.12
C LEU A 277 13.34 72.04 -15.41
N SER A 278 14.23 71.12 -15.05
CA SER A 278 14.03 69.69 -15.12
C SER A 278 13.89 69.12 -13.72
N LEU A 279 12.81 68.39 -13.48
CA LEU A 279 12.64 67.57 -12.28
C LEU A 279 12.87 66.12 -12.69
N THR A 280 13.76 65.41 -12.00
CA THR A 280 13.99 63.98 -12.23
C THR A 280 13.84 63.22 -10.93
N THR A 281 12.85 62.33 -10.86
CA THR A 281 12.74 61.40 -9.73
C THR A 281 13.22 60.02 -10.11
N THR A 282 13.98 59.40 -9.21
CA THR A 282 14.43 58.02 -9.29
C THR A 282 14.04 57.26 -8.03
N VAL A 283 13.28 56.17 -8.17
CA VAL A 283 12.96 55.21 -7.11
C VAL A 283 13.82 53.96 -7.33
N SER A 284 14.64 53.63 -6.34
CA SER A 284 15.65 52.56 -6.44
C SER A 284 15.36 51.35 -5.55
N GLN A 285 14.44 51.50 -4.60
CA GLN A 285 13.95 50.45 -3.71
C GLN A 285 12.45 50.66 -3.46
N PRO A 286 11.72 49.65 -3.00
CA PRO A 286 10.30 49.76 -2.69
C PRO A 286 10.04 50.83 -1.64
N ILE A 287 8.91 51.51 -1.73
CA ILE A 287 8.44 52.46 -0.72
C ILE A 287 7.13 51.91 -0.18
N ASP A 288 6.95 51.90 1.14
CA ASP A 288 5.73 51.34 1.71
C ASP A 288 4.53 52.29 1.49
N HIS A 289 3.56 51.87 0.67
CA HIS A 289 2.32 52.58 0.33
C HIS A 289 1.24 52.41 1.40
N VAL A 290 1.59 52.79 2.63
CA VAL A 290 0.73 52.57 3.79
C VAL A 290 -0.16 53.78 4.13
N PRO A 291 -1.44 53.58 4.54
CA PRO A 291 -2.34 54.67 4.93
C PRO A 291 -1.91 55.50 6.16
N SER A 292 -0.80 55.15 6.82
CA SER A 292 -0.23 55.91 7.93
C SER A 292 0.50 57.19 7.49
N ILE A 293 0.78 57.35 6.21
CA ILE A 293 1.34 58.58 5.63
C ILE A 293 0.36 59.75 5.84
N GLY A 294 0.89 60.94 6.14
CA GLY A 294 0.11 62.13 6.51
C GLY A 294 -0.77 62.73 5.39
N GLY A 295 -1.18 63.99 5.59
CA GLY A 295 -2.01 64.75 4.63
C GLY A 295 -1.43 66.13 4.32
N GLY A 296 -0.10 66.26 4.43
CA GLY A 296 0.65 67.50 4.29
C GLY A 296 1.30 67.63 2.91
N GLN A 297 2.59 67.97 2.89
CA GLN A 297 3.44 67.93 1.71
C GLN A 297 3.74 66.51 1.25
N VAL A 298 3.72 65.53 2.16
CA VAL A 298 3.71 64.10 1.86
C VAL A 298 2.32 63.57 2.21
N SER A 299 1.65 62.96 1.24
CA SER A 299 0.28 62.49 1.44
C SER A 299 -0.03 61.23 0.65
N PHE A 300 -0.86 60.37 1.24
CA PHE A 300 -1.31 59.12 0.64
C PHE A 300 -2.75 59.24 0.14
N THR A 301 -3.02 58.81 -1.11
CA THR A 301 -4.38 58.84 -1.69
C THR A 301 -4.59 57.66 -2.63
N GLY A 302 -5.37 56.66 -2.20
CA GLY A 302 -5.38 55.37 -2.89
C GLY A 302 -3.95 54.82 -2.91
N ASP A 303 -3.52 54.24 -4.02
CA ASP A 303 -2.21 53.59 -4.12
C ASP A 303 -1.11 54.59 -4.57
N GLN A 304 -1.14 55.82 -4.03
CA GLN A 304 -0.26 56.91 -4.46
C GLN A 304 0.31 57.68 -3.27
N ILE A 305 1.62 57.87 -3.30
CA ILE A 305 2.34 58.80 -2.44
C ILE A 305 2.59 60.08 -3.22
N ASN A 306 2.01 61.18 -2.74
CA ASN A 306 2.11 62.51 -3.33
C ASN A 306 3.09 63.35 -2.50
N ILE A 307 4.13 63.87 -3.14
CA ILE A 307 5.19 64.69 -2.55
C ILE A 307 5.15 66.07 -3.20
N ALA A 308 4.84 67.11 -2.45
CA ALA A 308 4.67 68.47 -2.95
C ALA A 308 5.61 69.47 -2.25
N PHE A 309 6.34 70.27 -3.03
CA PHE A 309 7.24 71.30 -2.50
C PHE A 309 7.43 72.46 -3.46
N ASP A 310 7.83 73.60 -2.93
CA ASP A 310 8.05 74.81 -3.71
C ASP A 310 9.54 74.96 -4.10
N ILE A 311 9.80 75.37 -5.34
CA ILE A 311 11.13 75.71 -5.88
C ILE A 311 11.21 77.22 -6.05
N GLN A 312 12.29 77.82 -5.56
CA GLN A 312 12.58 79.24 -5.71
C GLN A 312 13.78 79.44 -6.62
N GLY A 313 13.74 80.49 -7.45
CA GLY A 313 14.84 80.90 -8.32
C GLY A 313 15.07 82.41 -8.25
N GLN A 314 16.17 82.89 -8.83
CA GLN A 314 16.55 84.30 -8.88
C GLN A 314 16.93 84.72 -10.30
N ASP A 315 16.79 86.01 -10.59
CA ASP A 315 17.42 86.62 -11.75
C ASP A 315 18.91 86.90 -11.52
N THR A 316 19.63 87.23 -12.60
CA THR A 316 21.05 87.60 -12.59
C THR A 316 21.38 88.84 -11.73
N ALA A 317 20.39 89.55 -11.18
CA ALA A 317 20.56 90.63 -10.21
C ALA A 317 20.19 90.22 -8.76
N GLY A 318 19.86 88.95 -8.52
CA GLY A 318 19.53 88.38 -7.22
C GLY A 318 18.08 88.62 -6.78
N ASN A 319 17.17 89.01 -7.68
CA ASN A 319 15.76 89.14 -7.34
C ASN A 319 15.05 87.80 -7.48
N GLN A 320 14.31 87.37 -6.46
CA GLN A 320 13.55 86.13 -6.45
C GLN A 320 12.34 86.14 -7.39
N LEU A 321 11.84 84.96 -7.77
CA LEU A 321 10.54 84.82 -8.43
C LEU A 321 9.43 85.40 -7.52
N VAL A 322 8.42 86.02 -8.14
CA VAL A 322 7.29 86.62 -7.41
C VAL A 322 6.48 85.56 -6.68
N THR A 323 6.27 84.41 -7.32
CA THR A 323 5.63 83.22 -6.74
C THR A 323 6.55 82.02 -6.97
N PRO A 324 6.88 81.22 -5.95
CA PRO A 324 7.63 79.97 -6.14
C PRO A 324 6.95 79.03 -7.14
N ILE A 325 7.72 78.14 -7.74
CA ILE A 325 7.21 77.09 -8.63
C ILE A 325 6.75 75.93 -7.76
N ASN A 326 5.55 75.42 -8.00
CA ASN A 326 5.02 74.29 -7.26
C ASN A 326 5.44 72.98 -7.94
N ALA A 327 6.28 72.18 -7.27
CA ALA A 327 6.69 70.87 -7.73
C ALA A 327 5.84 69.78 -7.06
N GLN A 328 5.41 68.79 -7.84
CA GLN A 328 4.67 67.62 -7.37
C GLN A 328 5.26 66.34 -7.95
N VAL A 329 5.61 65.40 -7.09
CA VAL A 329 6.03 64.04 -7.45
C VAL A 329 4.96 63.07 -6.95
N THR A 330 4.44 62.23 -7.83
CA THR A 330 3.49 61.18 -7.47
C THR A 330 4.14 59.82 -7.70
N VAL A 331 4.26 59.02 -6.64
CA VAL A 331 4.76 57.65 -6.73
C VAL A 331 3.57 56.70 -6.60
N PHE A 332 3.22 56.00 -7.68
CA PHE A 332 2.23 54.93 -7.67
C PHE A 332 2.84 53.66 -7.11
N ASP A 333 2.03 52.95 -6.32
CA ASP A 333 2.33 51.61 -5.85
C ASP A 333 2.64 50.68 -7.02
N GLY A 334 3.49 49.69 -6.77
CA GLY A 334 3.88 48.70 -7.73
C GLY A 334 2.83 47.61 -7.93
N VAL A 335 3.31 46.47 -8.42
CA VAL A 335 2.56 45.21 -8.53
C VAL A 335 2.43 44.54 -7.16
N ASP A 336 1.19 44.26 -6.74
CA ASP A 336 0.83 43.48 -5.55
C ASP A 336 1.46 42.06 -5.57
N PRO A 337 1.65 41.42 -4.40
CA PRO A 337 2.05 40.03 -4.32
C PRO A 337 0.98 39.12 -4.91
N SER A 338 1.41 38.04 -5.58
CA SER A 338 0.50 37.02 -6.11
C SER A 338 0.87 35.65 -5.58
N ALA A 339 -0.08 34.94 -4.99
CA ALA A 339 0.13 33.56 -4.56
C ALA A 339 -0.46 32.55 -5.56
N GLU A 340 0.22 31.42 -5.75
CA GLU A 340 -0.23 30.29 -6.57
C GLU A 340 -0.59 29.08 -5.69
N SER A 341 -1.56 28.26 -6.16
CA SER A 341 -1.91 27.03 -5.45
C SER A 341 -0.82 25.99 -5.68
N VAL A 342 -0.26 25.48 -4.59
CA VAL A 342 0.76 24.44 -4.61
C VAL A 342 0.12 23.08 -4.34
N ASN A 343 0.54 22.06 -5.07
CA ASN A 343 0.18 20.67 -4.79
C ASN A 343 1.44 19.90 -4.40
N ILE A 344 1.54 19.54 -3.13
CA ILE A 344 2.60 18.70 -2.56
C ILE A 344 2.08 17.26 -2.56
N SER A 345 2.85 16.36 -3.14
CA SER A 345 2.60 14.92 -3.09
C SER A 345 3.79 14.25 -2.42
N ASN A 346 3.54 13.49 -1.36
CA ASN A 346 4.52 12.62 -0.73
C ASN A 346 3.99 11.18 -0.69
N VAL A 347 4.90 10.22 -0.66
CA VAL A 347 4.58 8.85 -0.24
C VAL A 347 5.02 8.74 1.20
N GLU A 348 4.23 8.07 2.04
CA GLU A 348 4.46 7.96 3.47
C GLU A 348 5.89 7.54 3.86
N THR A 349 6.47 6.59 3.11
CA THR A 349 7.83 6.07 3.30
C THR A 349 8.94 7.08 2.96
N SER A 350 8.60 8.21 2.34
CA SER A 350 9.55 9.24 1.91
C SER A 350 9.77 10.30 3.00
N SER A 351 11.02 10.38 3.46
CA SER A 351 11.52 11.43 4.36
C SER A 351 12.23 12.58 3.63
N ALA A 352 12.16 12.63 2.31
CA ALA A 352 12.78 13.69 1.53
C ALA A 352 12.01 15.00 1.71
N ALA A 353 12.71 16.09 2.02
CA ALA A 353 12.11 17.41 2.08
C ALA A 353 11.66 17.85 0.67
N ILE A 354 10.46 18.40 0.58
CA ILE A 354 9.89 18.97 -0.65
C ILE A 354 9.86 20.48 -0.48
N GLU A 355 10.58 21.18 -1.34
CA GLU A 355 10.73 22.63 -1.31
C GLU A 355 10.28 23.23 -2.66
N GLY A 356 9.74 24.45 -2.61
CA GLY A 356 9.29 25.15 -3.81
C GLY A 356 8.84 26.57 -3.50
N THR A 357 8.28 27.24 -4.51
CA THR A 357 7.73 28.60 -4.39
C THR A 357 6.21 28.57 -4.45
N PHE A 358 5.55 29.40 -3.65
CA PHE A 358 4.08 29.56 -3.66
C PHE A 358 3.65 31.00 -3.93
N SER A 359 4.57 31.96 -3.95
CA SER A 359 4.24 33.37 -4.16
C SER A 359 5.26 34.06 -5.06
N ASN A 360 4.78 35.01 -5.85
CA ASN A 360 5.58 36.08 -6.43
C ASN A 360 5.52 37.27 -5.48
N ILE A 361 6.68 37.74 -5.04
CA ILE A 361 6.83 38.80 -4.04
C ILE A 361 6.29 40.15 -4.54
N GLY A 362 6.17 40.36 -5.86
CA GLY A 362 5.66 41.62 -6.41
C GLY A 362 6.70 42.73 -6.35
N SER A 363 6.29 43.88 -5.78
CA SER A 363 7.08 45.12 -5.79
C SER A 363 7.76 45.46 -4.49
N ASP A 364 7.30 44.88 -3.38
CA ASP A 364 7.92 44.95 -2.07
C ASP A 364 8.07 43.55 -1.44
N ASN A 365 8.94 43.42 -0.47
CA ASN A 365 9.14 42.21 0.30
C ASN A 365 7.87 41.78 1.05
N LEU A 366 7.69 40.46 1.23
CA LEU A 366 6.58 39.97 2.04
C LEU A 366 6.82 40.30 3.52
N GLN A 367 5.85 40.92 4.16
CA GLN A 367 5.84 41.19 5.60
C GLN A 367 5.51 39.92 6.38
N SER A 368 4.52 39.14 5.91
CA SER A 368 4.10 37.91 6.59
C SER A 368 3.47 36.91 5.63
N VAL A 369 3.68 35.63 5.96
CA VAL A 369 3.05 34.49 5.29
C VAL A 369 2.57 33.52 6.37
N VAL A 370 1.25 33.36 6.47
CA VAL A 370 0.63 32.64 7.59
C VAL A 370 -0.40 31.64 7.12
N PHE A 371 -0.45 30.49 7.78
CA PHE A 371 -1.54 29.54 7.63
C PHE A 371 -2.79 30.02 8.37
N ASP A 372 -3.96 29.75 7.79
CA ASP A 372 -5.23 29.90 8.49
C ASP A 372 -5.32 28.84 9.61
N PRO A 373 -5.59 29.23 10.87
CA PRO A 373 -5.72 28.27 11.99
C PRO A 373 -6.77 27.17 11.78
N SER A 374 -7.75 27.38 10.90
CA SER A 374 -8.73 26.36 10.52
C SER A 374 -8.11 25.14 9.84
N ALA A 375 -6.89 25.26 9.30
CA ALA A 375 -6.14 24.14 8.73
C ALA A 375 -5.87 23.02 9.75
N LEU A 376 -5.72 23.35 11.04
CA LEU A 376 -5.38 22.38 12.08
C LEU A 376 -6.43 21.30 12.26
N ALA A 377 -7.72 21.63 12.10
CA ALA A 377 -8.83 20.70 12.26
C ALA A 377 -8.83 19.57 11.21
N GLN A 378 -8.09 19.73 10.10
CA GLN A 378 -7.99 18.69 9.07
C GLN A 378 -7.11 17.51 9.51
N PHE A 379 -6.29 17.68 10.55
CA PHE A 379 -5.48 16.62 11.15
C PHE A 379 -6.19 15.90 12.30
N ASP A 380 -7.44 16.26 12.62
CA ASP A 380 -8.18 15.63 13.71
C ASP A 380 -8.47 14.16 13.40
N GLY A 381 -8.08 13.26 14.31
CA GLY A 381 -8.29 11.82 14.15
C GLY A 381 -7.22 11.10 13.32
N VAL A 382 -6.25 11.84 12.77
CA VAL A 382 -5.06 11.26 12.15
C VAL A 382 -4.22 10.55 13.23
N LEU A 383 -3.76 9.35 12.91
CA LEU A 383 -2.89 8.56 13.76
C LEU A 383 -1.45 8.58 13.20
N SER A 384 -0.49 8.08 13.98
CA SER A 384 0.85 7.69 13.50
C SER A 384 1.40 6.59 14.39
N ASP A 385 1.78 5.46 13.81
CA ASP A 385 2.14 4.20 14.49
C ASP A 385 1.15 3.83 15.63
N ASN A 386 -0.14 3.80 15.33
CA ASN A 386 -1.29 3.59 16.23
C ASN A 386 -1.39 4.59 17.40
N GLN A 387 -0.69 5.73 17.32
CA GLN A 387 -0.71 6.77 18.33
C GLN A 387 -1.48 7.99 17.86
N ALA A 388 -2.31 8.55 18.76
CA ALA A 388 -3.04 9.78 18.47
C ALA A 388 -2.08 10.93 18.17
N THR A 389 -2.40 11.76 17.17
CA THR A 389 -1.60 12.92 16.80
C THR A 389 -2.23 14.23 17.26
N VAL A 390 -1.46 15.31 17.19
CA VAL A 390 -1.91 16.67 17.44
C VAL A 390 -1.17 17.65 16.53
N ALA A 391 -1.94 18.46 15.79
CA ALA A 391 -1.41 19.54 14.98
C ALA A 391 -1.29 20.83 15.79
N SER A 392 -0.24 21.61 15.50
CA SER A 392 0.02 22.90 16.12
C SER A 392 0.50 23.91 15.10
N LEU A 393 0.24 25.19 15.37
CA LEU A 393 0.70 26.31 14.55
C LEU A 393 1.75 27.11 15.33
N SER A 394 2.82 27.52 14.65
CA SER A 394 3.86 28.38 15.23
C SER A 394 3.31 29.75 15.65
N ALA A 395 4.03 30.45 16.54
CA ALA A 395 3.57 31.72 17.11
C ALA A 395 3.43 32.84 16.06
N ASP A 396 4.22 32.77 14.99
CA ASP A 396 4.18 33.66 13.83
C ASP A 396 3.23 33.17 12.73
N GLY A 397 2.61 31.99 12.87
CA GLY A 397 1.67 31.43 11.91
C GLY A 397 2.29 30.78 10.67
N SER A 398 3.61 30.76 10.54
CA SER A 398 4.34 30.32 9.33
C SER A 398 4.52 28.80 9.23
N THR A 399 4.37 28.05 10.32
CA THR A 399 4.69 26.62 10.38
C THR A 399 3.59 25.80 11.05
N ILE A 400 3.08 24.79 10.35
CA ILE A 400 2.25 23.72 10.90
C ILE A 400 3.16 22.54 11.26
N THR A 401 3.01 22.03 12.48
CA THR A 401 3.70 20.83 12.97
C THR A 401 2.69 19.82 13.46
N LEU A 402 2.73 18.60 12.91
CA LEU A 402 2.01 17.43 13.42
C LEU A 402 2.94 16.63 14.31
N SER A 403 2.48 16.26 15.50
CA SER A 403 3.28 15.52 16.49
C SER A 403 2.45 14.47 17.20
N THR A 404 3.09 13.47 17.78
CA THR A 404 2.40 12.47 18.61
C THR A 404 1.86 13.14 19.87
N GLN A 405 0.58 12.90 20.19
CA GLN A 405 -0.11 13.54 21.30
C GLN A 405 0.57 13.22 22.63
N GLY A 406 1.03 14.27 23.32
CA GLY A 406 1.73 14.13 24.60
C GLY A 406 3.23 13.82 24.49
N SER A 407 3.78 13.74 23.27
CA SER A 407 5.22 13.64 22.99
C SER A 407 5.73 14.90 22.28
N SER A 408 7.06 15.02 22.17
CA SER A 408 7.74 15.98 21.30
C SER A 408 8.14 15.38 19.95
N ASP A 409 7.74 14.14 19.67
CA ASP A 409 8.06 13.44 18.44
C ASP A 409 7.24 14.06 17.29
N VAL A 410 7.97 14.60 16.30
CA VAL A 410 7.40 15.26 15.14
C VAL A 410 7.15 14.23 14.04
N ILE A 411 5.97 14.30 13.45
CA ILE A 411 5.50 13.41 12.38
C ILE A 411 5.68 14.09 11.03
N LEU A 412 5.20 15.33 10.89
CA LEU A 412 5.44 16.16 9.71
C LEU A 412 5.49 17.64 10.05
N THR A 413 6.09 18.42 9.16
CA THR A 413 6.14 19.89 9.20
C THR A 413 5.84 20.48 7.84
N VAL A 414 5.10 21.60 7.84
CA VAL A 414 4.88 22.45 6.66
C VAL A 414 5.23 23.88 7.07
N SER A 415 6.23 24.49 6.44
CA SER A 415 6.68 25.85 6.73
C SER A 415 6.65 26.76 5.51
N LEU A 416 6.34 28.03 5.72
CA LEU A 416 6.33 29.10 4.72
C LEU A 416 7.37 30.16 5.10
N ASP A 417 8.05 30.72 4.11
CA ASP A 417 9.00 31.83 4.29
C ASP A 417 8.55 33.07 3.50
N THR A 418 8.93 34.24 4.03
CA THR A 418 8.70 35.57 3.44
C THR A 418 9.42 35.81 2.12
N ASP A 419 10.33 34.92 1.72
CA ASP A 419 10.86 34.89 0.35
C ASP A 419 9.92 34.19 -0.67
N GLY A 420 8.73 33.78 -0.23
CA GLY A 420 7.73 33.11 -1.07
C GLY A 420 7.98 31.62 -1.26
N THR A 421 8.87 31.01 -0.47
CA THR A 421 9.17 29.57 -0.50
C THR A 421 8.44 28.78 0.58
N TYR A 422 8.09 27.54 0.26
CA TYR A 422 7.56 26.58 1.23
C TYR A 422 8.52 25.39 1.38
N ARG A 423 8.43 24.72 2.53
CA ARG A 423 9.11 23.46 2.81
C ARG A 423 8.17 22.49 3.51
N PHE A 424 8.09 21.27 2.99
CA PHE A 424 7.38 20.13 3.60
C PHE A 424 8.38 19.03 3.95
N GLU A 425 8.25 18.45 5.13
CA GLU A 425 9.05 17.31 5.57
C GLU A 425 8.21 16.37 6.42
N GLN A 426 8.14 15.11 6.02
CA GLN A 426 7.56 14.00 6.78
C GLN A 426 8.69 13.19 7.41
N LEU A 427 8.57 12.90 8.70
CA LEU A 427 9.58 12.22 9.52
C LEU A 427 9.08 10.88 10.05
N ARG A 428 7.75 10.69 10.12
CA ARG A 428 7.11 9.45 10.57
C ARG A 428 5.95 9.07 9.64
N PRO A 429 5.61 7.77 9.60
CA PRO A 429 4.40 7.27 8.96
C PRO A 429 3.12 7.89 9.54
N ILE A 430 2.03 7.89 8.79
CA ILE A 430 0.68 8.36 9.15
C ILE A 430 -0.33 7.36 8.59
N GLU A 431 -1.20 6.76 9.39
CA GLU A 431 -2.14 5.74 8.90
C GLU A 431 -3.21 6.31 7.96
N GLN A 432 -3.45 5.64 6.83
CA GLN A 432 -4.53 5.99 5.91
C GLN A 432 -5.71 5.00 5.98
N VAL A 433 -6.30 4.89 7.18
CA VAL A 433 -7.38 3.94 7.50
C VAL A 433 -8.51 3.93 6.46
N GLY A 434 -8.57 2.86 5.66
CA GLY A 434 -9.63 2.61 4.67
C GLY A 434 -9.49 3.37 3.34
N THR A 435 -8.36 4.03 3.08
CA THR A 435 -8.07 4.77 1.85
C THR A 435 -6.58 4.78 1.52
N ASP A 436 -6.16 4.60 0.27
CA ASP A 436 -4.73 4.62 -0.09
C ASP A 436 -4.07 6.04 -0.08
N SER A 437 -4.72 7.06 0.51
CA SER A 437 -4.15 8.41 0.65
C SER A 437 -4.93 9.33 1.60
N LEU A 438 -4.22 10.27 2.21
CA LEU A 438 -4.79 11.42 2.94
C LEU A 438 -4.54 12.72 2.19
N THR A 439 -5.54 13.62 2.17
CA THR A 439 -5.43 14.94 1.52
C THR A 439 -5.81 16.06 2.48
N PHE A 440 -4.96 17.08 2.56
CA PHE A 440 -5.14 18.28 3.38
C PHE A 440 -5.08 19.54 2.50
N SER A 441 -5.99 20.47 2.69
CA SER A 441 -6.02 21.77 2.00
C SER A 441 -5.71 22.88 3.00
N LEU A 442 -4.47 23.33 3.06
CA LEU A 442 -3.96 24.26 4.07
C LEU A 442 -4.08 25.72 3.54
N PRO A 443 -5.08 26.52 3.96
CA PRO A 443 -5.24 27.88 3.45
C PRO A 443 -4.16 28.80 4.00
N ILE A 444 -3.69 29.73 3.18
CA ILE A 444 -2.64 30.70 3.53
C ILE A 444 -3.08 32.13 3.23
N THR A 445 -2.51 33.07 3.97
CA THR A 445 -2.60 34.51 3.74
C THR A 445 -1.20 35.08 3.63
N VAL A 446 -0.96 35.85 2.57
CA VAL A 446 0.29 36.53 2.28
C VAL A 446 0.04 38.03 2.36
N THR A 447 0.95 38.75 3.01
CA THR A 447 0.88 40.20 3.15
C THR A 447 2.27 40.79 2.97
N ASP A 448 2.41 41.81 2.14
CA ASP A 448 3.64 42.59 1.96
C ASP A 448 3.70 43.81 2.89
N PHE A 449 4.68 44.69 2.69
CA PHE A 449 4.84 45.89 3.51
C PHE A 449 3.92 47.05 3.10
N ASP A 450 3.34 47.00 1.90
CA ASP A 450 2.26 47.88 1.42
C ASP A 450 0.90 47.55 2.05
N GLN A 451 0.80 46.37 2.68
CA GLN A 451 -0.40 45.78 3.28
C GLN A 451 -1.39 45.21 2.26
N ASP A 452 -0.90 44.88 1.07
CA ASP A 452 -1.67 44.09 0.11
C ASP A 452 -1.83 42.66 0.61
N ILE A 453 -3.03 42.10 0.42
CA ILE A 453 -3.38 40.78 0.94
C ILE A 453 -3.80 39.86 -0.20
N VAL A 454 -3.07 38.76 -0.36
CA VAL A 454 -3.45 37.65 -1.23
C VAL A 454 -3.64 36.37 -0.43
N THR A 455 -4.65 35.58 -0.78
CA THR A 455 -4.94 34.29 -0.14
C THR A 455 -4.80 33.16 -1.14
N ASN A 456 -4.34 32.00 -0.67
CA ASN A 456 -4.27 30.79 -1.49
C ASN A 456 -4.33 29.54 -0.61
N THR A 457 -4.00 28.37 -1.15
CA THR A 457 -4.04 27.08 -0.47
C THR A 457 -2.83 26.25 -0.89
N ILE A 458 -2.17 25.65 0.10
CA ILE A 458 -1.20 24.57 -0.08
C ILE A 458 -1.96 23.26 0.06
N ASN A 459 -2.10 22.51 -1.02
CA ASN A 459 -2.69 21.17 -0.99
C ASN A 459 -1.57 20.15 -0.73
N LEU A 460 -1.77 19.30 0.27
CA LEU A 460 -0.88 18.21 0.63
C LEU A 460 -1.61 16.88 0.42
N THR A 461 -1.04 16.00 -0.38
CA THR A 461 -1.49 14.61 -0.52
C THR A 461 -0.38 13.68 -0.05
N ILE A 462 -0.68 12.83 0.91
CA ILE A 462 0.20 11.76 1.37
C ILE A 462 -0.41 10.45 0.89
N SER A 463 0.27 9.76 -0.01
CA SER A 463 -0.14 8.44 -0.48
C SER A 463 0.42 7.36 0.43
N ASP A 464 -0.31 6.27 0.51
CA ASP A 464 0.04 5.06 1.23
C ASP A 464 1.42 4.51 0.81
N GLY A 465 2.09 3.92 1.79
CA GLY A 465 3.38 3.30 1.69
C GLY A 465 3.35 1.92 1.04
N ASP A 466 4.37 1.13 1.36
CA ASP A 466 4.48 -0.24 0.89
C ASP A 466 3.84 -1.17 1.93
N LYS A 467 2.96 -2.08 1.46
CA LYS A 467 2.39 -3.15 2.29
C LYS A 467 3.49 -3.96 3.00
N PRO A 468 3.22 -4.50 4.20
CA PRO A 468 4.18 -5.35 4.89
C PRO A 468 4.51 -6.61 4.08
N VAL A 469 5.68 -7.21 4.32
CA VAL A 469 6.09 -8.45 3.66
C VAL A 469 6.55 -9.46 4.70
N ILE A 470 5.95 -10.65 4.70
CA ILE A 470 6.45 -11.78 5.48
C ILE A 470 7.65 -12.39 4.75
N THR A 471 8.80 -12.45 5.42
CA THR A 471 10.05 -12.96 4.85
C THR A 471 10.41 -14.36 5.33
N ASN A 472 9.92 -14.77 6.50
CA ASN A 472 10.12 -16.10 7.06
C ASN A 472 8.94 -16.51 7.94
N VAL A 473 8.59 -17.79 7.90
CA VAL A 473 7.64 -18.45 8.80
C VAL A 473 8.25 -19.76 9.25
N ASP A 474 8.31 -20.01 10.56
CA ASP A 474 8.84 -21.27 11.09
C ASP A 474 7.83 -22.43 10.89
N SER A 475 8.29 -23.65 10.68
CA SER A 475 7.40 -24.82 10.71
C SER A 475 7.20 -25.33 12.13
N ILE A 476 6.10 -26.02 12.37
CA ILE A 476 5.82 -26.74 13.62
C ILE A 476 5.81 -28.24 13.34
N ASP A 477 6.47 -29.01 14.21
CA ASP A 477 6.40 -30.47 14.21
C ASP A 477 5.64 -30.94 15.45
N VAL A 478 4.62 -31.75 15.26
CA VAL A 478 3.85 -32.43 16.32
C VAL A 478 3.69 -33.92 15.99
N ASP A 479 3.29 -34.72 16.97
CA ASP A 479 3.21 -36.19 16.89
C ASP A 479 1.89 -36.65 17.52
N GLU A 480 1.04 -37.29 16.72
CA GLU A 480 -0.28 -37.76 17.13
C GLU A 480 -0.22 -38.83 18.19
N ALA A 481 0.87 -39.61 18.25
CA ALA A 481 1.07 -40.58 19.32
C ALA A 481 0.97 -39.95 20.72
N GLY A 482 1.14 -38.63 20.86
CA GLY A 482 1.05 -37.93 22.14
C GLY A 482 -0.36 -37.51 22.56
N ILE A 483 -1.35 -37.53 21.67
CA ILE A 483 -2.73 -37.14 22.00
C ILE A 483 -3.42 -38.23 22.81
N VAL A 484 -4.64 -37.96 23.30
CA VAL A 484 -5.38 -38.93 24.11
C VAL A 484 -5.72 -40.15 23.25
N GLY A 485 -5.44 -41.36 23.74
CA GLY A 485 -5.64 -42.59 22.97
C GLY A 485 -4.44 -43.03 22.13
N GLY A 486 -3.45 -42.15 21.91
CA GLY A 486 -2.29 -42.47 21.09
C GLY A 486 -1.27 -43.40 21.74
N SER A 487 -0.37 -43.99 20.94
CA SER A 487 0.63 -44.97 21.39
C SER A 487 1.66 -44.45 22.41
N GLN A 488 1.80 -43.13 22.54
CA GLN A 488 2.71 -42.42 23.44
C GLN A 488 2.01 -41.30 24.23
N GLU A 489 0.74 -41.49 24.60
CA GLU A 489 -0.13 -40.49 25.24
C GLU A 489 0.60 -39.70 26.34
N GLY A 490 0.60 -38.37 26.23
CA GLY A 490 1.19 -37.45 27.19
C GLY A 490 2.73 -37.42 27.23
N THR A 491 3.41 -38.16 26.34
CA THR A 491 4.88 -38.17 26.24
C THR A 491 5.40 -37.64 24.90
N ALA A 492 4.73 -37.95 23.78
CA ALA A 492 5.01 -37.36 22.48
C ALA A 492 4.53 -35.89 22.40
N THR A 493 5.13 -35.11 21.50
CA THR A 493 4.93 -33.66 21.43
C THR A 493 3.70 -33.30 20.62
N VAL A 494 2.65 -32.84 21.29
CA VAL A 494 1.39 -32.39 20.65
C VAL A 494 1.28 -30.87 20.56
N SER A 495 2.34 -30.14 20.93
CA SER A 495 2.35 -28.69 20.92
C SER A 495 3.70 -28.16 20.43
N GLY A 496 3.66 -27.00 19.80
CA GLY A 496 4.83 -26.32 19.27
C GLY A 496 4.66 -24.81 19.27
N SER A 497 5.77 -24.10 19.10
CA SER A 497 5.78 -22.64 18.96
C SER A 497 6.74 -22.22 17.86
N GLY A 498 6.38 -21.18 17.12
CA GLY A 498 7.18 -20.64 16.03
C GLY A 498 7.07 -19.14 15.92
N SER A 499 7.70 -18.57 14.91
CA SER A 499 7.67 -17.14 14.65
C SER A 499 7.53 -16.80 13.17
N VAL A 500 6.93 -15.63 12.93
CA VAL A 500 6.85 -14.94 11.65
C VAL A 500 7.80 -13.75 11.72
N THR A 501 8.59 -13.57 10.67
CA THR A 501 9.42 -12.37 10.50
C THR A 501 8.87 -11.54 9.34
N SER A 502 8.55 -10.28 9.62
CA SER A 502 7.93 -9.34 8.68
C SER A 502 8.80 -8.09 8.51
N GLU A 503 8.87 -7.55 7.30
CA GLU A 503 9.51 -6.27 6.97
C GLU A 503 8.46 -5.20 6.66
N ILE A 504 8.71 -3.96 7.10
CA ILE A 504 7.79 -2.81 6.99
C ILE A 504 8.32 -1.67 6.09
N PHE A 505 9.52 -1.81 5.48
CA PHE A 505 10.09 -0.84 4.53
C PHE A 505 10.09 0.65 4.95
N ASP A 506 10.24 0.95 6.25
CA ASP A 506 10.13 2.31 6.81
C ASP A 506 8.73 2.97 6.62
N SER A 507 7.70 2.17 6.31
CA SER A 507 6.27 2.49 6.46
C SER A 507 5.87 2.46 7.93
N ASP A 508 4.57 2.37 8.20
CA ASP A 508 3.99 2.14 9.51
C ASP A 508 4.38 0.78 10.13
N ILE A 509 4.12 0.64 11.43
CA ILE A 509 4.44 -0.57 12.19
C ILE A 509 3.48 -1.73 11.85
N ILE A 510 3.95 -2.97 12.03
CA ILE A 510 3.03 -4.12 12.11
C ILE A 510 2.14 -3.95 13.35
N ASP A 511 0.83 -3.91 13.15
CA ASP A 511 -0.16 -3.92 14.22
C ASP A 511 -0.34 -5.34 14.77
N HIS A 512 -0.58 -6.31 13.88
CA HIS A 512 -0.82 -7.70 14.26
C HIS A 512 -0.57 -8.69 13.11
N HIS A 513 -0.61 -9.99 13.44
CA HIS A 513 -0.75 -11.07 12.48
C HIS A 513 -2.10 -11.76 12.63
N GLU A 514 -2.63 -12.26 11.53
CA GLU A 514 -3.91 -12.96 11.50
C GLU A 514 -3.90 -14.15 10.54
N LEU A 515 -4.72 -15.16 10.84
CA LEU A 515 -4.98 -16.25 9.91
C LEU A 515 -6.19 -15.92 9.04
N GLU A 516 -6.28 -16.51 7.86
CA GLU A 516 -7.43 -16.36 6.97
C GLU A 516 -8.25 -17.67 6.88
N PRO A 517 -9.33 -17.81 7.69
CA PRO A 517 -10.20 -18.98 7.66
C PRO A 517 -10.76 -19.34 6.28
N ALA A 518 -11.02 -18.37 5.41
CA ALA A 518 -11.59 -18.63 4.09
C ALA A 518 -10.59 -19.26 3.11
N GLU A 519 -9.29 -19.11 3.36
CA GLU A 519 -8.21 -19.68 2.55
C GLU A 519 -7.73 -21.04 3.09
N PHE A 520 -8.10 -21.40 4.31
CA PHE A 520 -7.73 -22.65 4.95
C PHE A 520 -8.51 -23.85 4.38
N ASN A 521 -7.79 -24.96 4.15
CA ASN A 521 -8.34 -26.27 3.75
C ASN A 521 -9.41 -26.22 2.63
N THR A 522 -9.24 -25.34 1.65
CA THR A 522 -10.23 -25.13 0.57
C THR A 522 -10.45 -26.36 -0.32
N ALA A 523 -9.49 -27.28 -0.36
CA ALA A 523 -9.60 -28.57 -1.04
C ALA A 523 -10.37 -29.63 -0.23
N GLY A 524 -10.59 -29.39 1.07
CA GLY A 524 -11.26 -30.32 1.98
C GLY A 524 -10.51 -31.63 2.19
N THR A 525 -9.18 -31.61 2.09
CA THR A 525 -8.33 -32.81 2.19
C THR A 525 -7.85 -33.06 3.62
N LEU A 526 -7.79 -32.03 4.46
CA LEU A 526 -7.49 -32.20 5.88
C LEU A 526 -8.78 -32.68 6.58
N ILE A 527 -8.74 -33.91 7.09
CA ILE A 527 -9.87 -34.62 7.67
C ILE A 527 -9.50 -35.04 9.09
N SER A 528 -10.47 -34.93 10.01
CA SER A 528 -10.39 -35.47 11.37
C SER A 528 -11.72 -36.14 11.69
N ASN A 529 -11.72 -37.28 12.38
CA ASN A 529 -12.94 -38.02 12.69
C ASN A 529 -13.87 -38.25 11.45
N GLY A 530 -13.30 -38.38 10.25
CA GLY A 530 -14.04 -38.55 9.00
C GLY A 530 -14.74 -37.30 8.44
N GLU A 531 -14.60 -36.14 9.07
CA GLU A 531 -15.16 -34.85 8.62
C GLU A 531 -14.06 -33.84 8.25
N VAL A 532 -14.39 -32.88 7.39
CA VAL A 532 -13.44 -31.87 6.93
C VAL A 532 -13.14 -30.87 8.05
N VAL A 533 -11.87 -30.63 8.33
CA VAL A 533 -11.45 -29.64 9.34
C VAL A 533 -11.66 -28.22 8.82
N LEU A 534 -12.36 -27.41 9.61
CA LEU A 534 -12.61 -25.97 9.37
C LEU A 534 -11.80 -25.12 10.34
N LEU A 535 -11.55 -23.86 10.02
CA LEU A 535 -10.84 -22.90 10.87
C LEU A 535 -11.77 -21.75 11.26
N GLU A 536 -11.68 -21.25 12.49
CA GLU A 536 -12.40 -20.05 12.95
C GLU A 536 -11.61 -19.30 14.02
N LEU A 537 -11.69 -17.97 14.02
CA LEU A 537 -11.24 -17.12 15.12
C LEU A 537 -12.25 -17.19 16.28
N VAL A 538 -11.81 -17.70 17.43
CA VAL A 538 -12.69 -17.91 18.60
C VAL A 538 -12.47 -16.93 19.75
N ASP A 539 -11.30 -16.31 19.84
CA ASP A 539 -10.98 -15.32 20.87
C ASP A 539 -9.99 -14.27 20.35
N GLU A 540 -10.19 -13.02 20.76
CA GLU A 540 -9.27 -11.91 20.53
C GLU A 540 -9.17 -11.10 21.83
N THR A 541 -8.17 -11.43 22.65
CA THR A 541 -8.00 -10.84 23.97
C THR A 541 -6.56 -10.33 24.14
N ASN A 542 -6.41 -9.05 24.48
CA ASN A 542 -5.11 -8.39 24.67
C ASN A 542 -4.17 -8.48 23.45
N GLY A 543 -4.71 -8.43 22.23
CA GLY A 543 -3.92 -8.51 20.99
C GLY A 543 -3.55 -9.93 20.56
N VAL A 544 -3.86 -10.96 21.37
CA VAL A 544 -3.67 -12.37 20.98
C VAL A 544 -4.94 -12.86 20.28
N ARG A 545 -4.79 -13.40 19.07
CA ARG A 545 -5.86 -14.03 18.29
C ARG A 545 -5.77 -15.55 18.41
N THR A 546 -6.82 -16.18 18.93
CA THR A 546 -6.90 -17.64 19.05
C THR A 546 -7.82 -18.20 17.99
N TYR A 547 -7.28 -19.05 17.13
CA TYR A 547 -8.02 -19.79 16.11
C TYR A 547 -8.16 -21.24 16.52
N GLU A 548 -9.30 -21.85 16.19
CA GLU A 548 -9.53 -23.29 16.38
C GLU A 548 -9.75 -23.95 15.03
N GLY A 549 -8.99 -25.03 14.79
CA GLY A 549 -9.32 -26.05 13.81
C GLY A 549 -10.37 -26.98 14.41
N TYR A 550 -11.52 -27.14 13.77
CA TYR A 550 -12.63 -27.93 14.33
C TYR A 550 -13.38 -28.74 13.28
N VAL A 551 -14.07 -29.77 13.77
CA VAL A 551 -15.05 -30.57 13.01
C VAL A 551 -16.41 -30.55 13.72
N GLU A 552 -17.49 -30.77 12.96
CA GLU A 552 -18.85 -30.86 13.50
C GLU A 552 -19.40 -32.28 13.33
N ILE A 553 -19.52 -33.02 14.43
CA ILE A 553 -20.03 -34.39 14.43
C ILE A 553 -21.36 -34.43 15.15
N ASN A 554 -22.42 -34.87 14.46
CA ASN A 554 -23.78 -34.96 15.02
C ASN A 554 -24.29 -33.64 15.64
N GLY A 555 -23.82 -32.49 15.14
CA GLY A 555 -24.15 -31.15 15.65
C GLY A 555 -23.41 -30.74 16.93
N ALA A 556 -22.40 -31.50 17.35
CA ALA A 556 -21.44 -31.09 18.37
C ALA A 556 -20.12 -30.67 17.70
N ARG A 557 -19.57 -29.54 18.13
CA ARG A 557 -18.25 -29.08 17.70
C ARG A 557 -17.17 -29.77 18.52
N ILE A 558 -16.15 -30.26 17.83
CA ILE A 558 -14.95 -30.87 18.41
C ILE A 558 -13.75 -30.06 17.91
N THR A 559 -12.91 -29.60 18.84
CA THR A 559 -11.70 -28.84 18.53
C THR A 559 -10.57 -29.83 18.25
N VAL A 560 -10.06 -29.82 17.03
CA VAL A 560 -8.96 -30.68 16.56
C VAL A 560 -7.62 -30.08 16.94
N PHE A 561 -7.45 -28.77 16.75
CA PHE A 561 -6.27 -28.03 17.17
C PHE A 561 -6.61 -26.57 17.51
N ASP A 562 -5.74 -25.90 18.25
CA ASP A 562 -5.77 -24.44 18.40
C ASP A 562 -4.45 -23.79 18.00
N VAL A 563 -4.55 -22.52 17.59
CA VAL A 563 -3.42 -21.68 17.22
C VAL A 563 -3.58 -20.31 17.85
N LYS A 564 -2.61 -19.88 18.64
CA LYS A 564 -2.55 -18.52 19.20
C LYS A 564 -1.54 -17.72 18.42
N ILE A 565 -1.99 -16.64 17.79
CA ILE A 565 -1.17 -15.70 17.04
C ILE A 565 -0.83 -14.48 17.90
N ASP A 566 0.38 -13.96 17.71
CA ASP A 566 1.00 -12.88 18.49
C ASP A 566 1.15 -13.20 19.99
N SER A 567 1.37 -14.47 20.31
CA SER A 567 1.58 -14.97 21.68
C SER A 567 2.93 -15.70 21.79
N PRO A 568 3.79 -15.37 22.77
CA PRO A 568 3.62 -14.37 23.82
C PRO A 568 3.95 -12.92 23.38
N SER A 569 4.34 -12.72 22.12
CA SER A 569 4.71 -11.43 21.55
C SER A 569 4.32 -11.36 20.07
N LEU A 570 4.21 -10.14 19.54
CA LEU A 570 3.97 -9.88 18.12
C LEU A 570 4.89 -10.72 17.22
N GLY A 571 4.30 -11.41 16.25
CA GLY A 571 4.97 -12.32 15.32
C GLY A 571 5.24 -13.71 15.88
N SER A 572 4.94 -14.03 17.14
CA SER A 572 5.06 -15.39 17.69
C SER A 572 3.74 -16.13 17.61
N TYR A 573 3.78 -17.45 17.46
CA TYR A 573 2.58 -18.29 17.56
C TYR A 573 2.82 -19.58 18.31
N GLU A 574 1.75 -20.09 18.92
CA GLU A 574 1.68 -21.36 19.63
C GLU A 574 0.60 -22.23 18.98
N PHE A 575 0.90 -23.51 18.78
CA PHE A 575 0.02 -24.51 18.19
C PHE A 575 -0.16 -25.68 19.15
N ASN A 576 -1.39 -26.20 19.28
CA ASN A 576 -1.72 -27.38 20.07
C ASN A 576 -2.63 -28.31 19.28
N LEU A 577 -2.27 -29.59 19.19
CA LEU A 577 -3.08 -30.67 18.63
C LEU A 577 -3.84 -31.40 19.74
N TYR A 578 -5.10 -31.75 19.47
CA TYR A 578 -6.01 -32.36 20.44
C TYR A 578 -6.65 -33.66 19.95
N GLU A 579 -7.02 -33.71 18.68
CA GLU A 579 -7.64 -34.86 18.03
C GLU A 579 -6.79 -35.30 16.83
N GLU A 580 -7.04 -36.50 16.35
CA GLU A 580 -6.35 -37.12 15.22
C GLU A 580 -6.64 -36.41 13.89
N LEU A 581 -5.74 -36.55 12.94
CA LEU A 581 -5.90 -36.17 11.54
C LEU A 581 -5.67 -37.40 10.68
N SER A 582 -6.53 -37.64 9.69
CA SER A 582 -6.39 -38.84 8.87
C SER A 582 -5.17 -38.77 7.94
N HIS A 583 -4.24 -39.71 8.08
CA HIS A 583 -3.10 -39.91 7.21
C HIS A 583 -3.48 -40.87 6.06
N GLN A 584 -3.15 -40.51 4.80
CA GLN A 584 -3.43 -41.40 3.67
C GLN A 584 -2.35 -41.36 2.59
N GLY A 585 -1.99 -42.54 2.08
CA GLY A 585 -1.31 -42.70 0.80
C GLY A 585 0.16 -42.28 0.84
N ALA A 586 0.47 -41.06 0.42
CA ALA A 586 1.86 -40.56 0.47
C ALA A 586 2.18 -39.88 1.80
N GLU A 587 1.15 -39.46 2.53
CA GLU A 587 1.23 -38.75 3.82
C GLU A 587 1.08 -39.69 5.02
N ASP A 588 1.03 -41.01 4.78
CA ASP A 588 0.96 -42.11 5.77
C ASP A 588 1.79 -41.77 7.02
N ALA A 589 3.12 -41.75 6.91
CA ALA A 589 3.97 -41.51 8.09
C ALA A 589 4.00 -40.05 8.58
N GLN A 590 3.58 -39.08 7.76
CA GLN A 590 3.63 -37.66 8.08
C GLN A 590 2.71 -36.86 7.18
N LEU A 591 1.79 -36.12 7.78
CA LEU A 591 0.85 -35.21 7.14
C LEU A 591 1.35 -33.78 7.29
N THR A 592 1.44 -33.04 6.17
CA THR A 592 1.76 -31.61 6.21
C THR A 592 0.57 -30.77 5.75
N PHE A 593 0.13 -29.81 6.57
CA PHE A 593 -0.87 -28.83 6.19
C PHE A 593 -0.42 -27.39 6.46
N ALA A 594 -1.04 -26.44 5.76
CA ALA A 594 -0.68 -25.04 5.81
C ALA A 594 -1.79 -24.21 6.47
N LEU A 595 -1.41 -23.31 7.37
CA LEU A 595 -2.27 -22.25 7.89
C LEU A 595 -1.91 -20.93 7.18
N PRO A 596 -2.86 -20.30 6.46
CA PRO A 596 -2.63 -19.04 5.76
C PRO A 596 -2.52 -17.91 6.77
N ILE A 597 -1.41 -17.18 6.78
CA ILE A 597 -1.10 -16.08 7.69
C ILE A 597 -0.76 -14.79 6.94
N TYR A 598 -1.26 -13.67 7.45
CA TYR A 598 -0.95 -12.32 7.01
C TYR A 598 -0.35 -11.52 8.18
N ALA A 599 0.57 -10.61 7.87
CA ALA A 599 0.87 -9.48 8.74
C ALA A 599 -0.03 -8.31 8.30
N VAL A 600 -0.52 -7.55 9.27
CA VAL A 600 -1.35 -6.37 9.07
C VAL A 600 -0.64 -5.20 9.74
N ASP A 601 -0.40 -4.14 8.99
CA ASP A 601 0.17 -2.90 9.53
C ASP A 601 -0.87 -2.04 10.26
N ALA A 602 -0.50 -0.82 10.64
CA ALA A 602 -1.30 0.05 11.50
C ALA A 602 -2.50 0.66 10.76
N ASP A 603 -2.42 0.82 9.44
CA ASP A 603 -3.52 1.35 8.64
C ASP A 603 -4.45 0.28 8.03
N GLY A 604 -4.04 -0.99 8.12
CA GLY A 604 -4.88 -2.16 7.88
C GLY A 604 -4.50 -2.96 6.64
N ASP A 605 -3.33 -2.69 6.06
CA ASP A 605 -2.83 -3.33 4.87
C ASP A 605 -2.23 -4.71 5.16
N ARG A 606 -2.71 -5.70 4.39
CA ARG A 606 -2.29 -7.10 4.52
C ARG A 606 -1.02 -7.40 3.71
N SER A 607 -0.15 -8.21 4.30
CA SER A 607 1.15 -8.54 3.72
C SER A 607 1.10 -9.41 2.46
N ALA A 608 2.14 -9.32 1.62
CA ALA A 608 2.39 -10.25 0.51
C ALA A 608 3.44 -11.34 0.86
N LEU A 609 3.37 -12.50 0.18
CA LEU A 609 4.20 -13.72 0.36
C LEU A 609 5.72 -13.57 0.11
N SER A 610 6.17 -12.54 -0.61
CA SER A 610 7.60 -12.38 -0.94
C SER A 610 7.91 -10.94 -1.31
N SER A 611 9.16 -10.51 -1.08
CA SER A 611 9.67 -9.23 -1.57
C SER A 611 9.43 -9.07 -3.08
N GLY A 612 8.47 -8.21 -3.44
CA GLY A 612 8.08 -7.92 -4.81
C GLY A 612 6.94 -8.76 -5.42
N SER A 613 6.21 -9.56 -4.64
CA SER A 613 4.96 -10.16 -5.13
C SER A 613 3.82 -9.13 -5.12
N SER A 614 3.05 -9.08 -6.20
CA SER A 614 1.81 -8.30 -6.31
C SER A 614 0.56 -9.18 -6.18
N THR A 615 0.73 -10.44 -5.77
CA THR A 615 -0.38 -11.36 -5.53
C THR A 615 -0.80 -11.32 -4.06
N PRO A 616 -2.11 -11.20 -3.77
CA PRO A 616 -2.66 -11.23 -2.42
C PRO A 616 -2.80 -12.67 -1.93
N GLU A 617 -1.71 -13.42 -1.88
CA GLU A 617 -1.69 -14.78 -1.37
C GLU A 617 -1.02 -14.79 0.01
N ALA A 618 -1.61 -15.51 0.97
CA ALA A 618 -1.12 -15.60 2.35
C ALA A 618 0.21 -16.34 2.46
N ALA A 619 1.05 -15.93 3.42
CA ALA A 619 2.15 -16.77 3.87
C ALA A 619 1.61 -18.03 4.58
N GLN A 620 2.45 -19.04 4.77
CA GLN A 620 1.99 -20.34 5.26
C GLN A 620 2.80 -20.78 6.49
N ILE A 621 2.10 -20.99 7.61
CA ILE A 621 2.65 -21.79 8.71
C ILE A 621 2.46 -23.26 8.32
N LEU A 622 3.57 -23.98 8.14
CA LEU A 622 3.53 -25.41 7.87
C LEU A 622 3.48 -26.18 9.19
N ILE A 623 2.43 -26.99 9.34
CA ILE A 623 2.28 -27.93 10.45
C ILE A 623 2.56 -29.31 9.91
N ASN A 624 3.61 -29.92 10.46
CA ASN A 624 4.02 -31.28 10.20
C ASN A 624 3.50 -32.15 11.33
N VAL A 625 2.58 -33.04 11.01
CA VAL A 625 1.98 -33.96 11.97
C VAL A 625 2.54 -35.34 11.66
N LYS A 626 3.24 -35.92 12.62
CA LYS A 626 3.70 -37.30 12.52
C LYS A 626 2.59 -38.22 13.00
N ASP A 627 2.34 -39.24 12.20
CA ASP A 627 1.29 -40.21 12.44
C ASP A 627 1.55 -41.04 13.71
N ASP A 628 0.46 -41.50 14.30
CA ASP A 628 0.50 -42.58 15.28
C ASP A 628 0.58 -43.94 14.58
N VAL A 629 0.60 -45.04 15.33
CA VAL A 629 0.54 -46.39 14.77
C VAL A 629 -0.32 -47.29 15.64
N VAL A 630 -1.04 -48.22 15.00
CA VAL A 630 -1.61 -49.38 15.68
C VAL A 630 -0.53 -50.40 16.08
N GLU A 631 -0.62 -50.99 17.28
CA GLU A 631 0.30 -52.05 17.73
C GLU A 631 -0.45 -53.21 18.41
N LEU A 632 -0.24 -54.42 17.90
CA LEU A 632 -0.73 -55.68 18.44
C LEU A 632 0.36 -56.46 19.20
N VAL A 633 -0.05 -57.36 20.08
CA VAL A 633 0.85 -58.14 20.94
C VAL A 633 1.00 -59.59 20.45
N ASP A 634 2.23 -59.97 20.10
CA ASP A 634 2.64 -61.36 19.89
C ASP A 634 2.57 -62.19 21.18
N LYS A 635 2.14 -63.44 21.07
CA LYS A 635 2.04 -64.32 22.24
C LYS A 635 2.36 -65.78 21.94
N VAL A 636 2.94 -66.47 22.92
CA VAL A 636 3.17 -67.91 22.89
C VAL A 636 2.57 -68.50 24.16
N GLU A 637 1.65 -69.45 24.01
CA GLU A 637 0.94 -70.08 25.10
C GLU A 637 1.00 -71.60 25.01
N SER A 638 1.05 -72.25 26.16
CA SER A 638 0.98 -73.70 26.24
C SER A 638 0.01 -74.12 27.32
N VAL A 639 -0.91 -75.01 26.93
CA VAL A 639 -2.00 -75.49 27.76
C VAL A 639 -2.09 -77.01 27.68
N THR A 640 -2.80 -77.59 28.65
CA THR A 640 -3.11 -79.02 28.67
C THR A 640 -4.58 -79.20 28.32
N GLU A 641 -4.88 -80.24 27.54
CA GLU A 641 -6.24 -80.60 27.17
C GLU A 641 -7.12 -80.81 28.41
N PRO A 642 -8.30 -80.15 28.48
CA PRO A 642 -9.14 -80.16 29.66
C PRO A 642 -9.86 -81.50 29.88
N THR A 643 -10.22 -81.78 31.14
CA THR A 643 -11.06 -82.95 31.50
C THR A 643 -12.56 -82.65 31.42
N LEU A 644 -12.96 -81.38 31.43
CA LEU A 644 -14.34 -80.93 31.21
C LEU A 644 -14.33 -79.76 30.22
N ALA A 645 -15.33 -79.72 29.34
CA ALA A 645 -15.47 -78.60 28.41
C ALA A 645 -15.58 -77.27 29.18
N GLY A 646 -14.85 -76.25 28.71
CA GLY A 646 -14.78 -74.92 29.32
C GLY A 646 -13.75 -74.73 30.43
N ASP A 647 -13.00 -75.77 30.84
CA ASP A 647 -12.02 -75.66 31.94
C ASP A 647 -10.73 -74.93 31.53
N THR A 648 -10.35 -74.98 30.24
CA THR A 648 -9.11 -74.38 29.74
C THR A 648 -9.45 -73.31 28.70
N ILE A 649 -9.18 -72.05 29.04
CA ILE A 649 -9.39 -70.88 28.16
C ILE A 649 -8.11 -70.05 28.13
N VAL A 650 -7.61 -69.76 26.93
CA VAL A 650 -6.56 -68.76 26.69
C VAL A 650 -7.24 -67.45 26.34
N SER A 651 -6.98 -66.37 27.07
CA SER A 651 -7.62 -65.07 26.79
C SER A 651 -6.69 -63.90 27.11
N TYR A 652 -6.73 -62.88 26.27
CA TYR A 652 -6.01 -61.62 26.40
C TYR A 652 -6.59 -60.62 25.38
N ASN A 653 -6.30 -59.33 25.57
CA ASN A 653 -6.57 -58.33 24.54
C ASN A 653 -5.40 -58.29 23.55
N LEU A 654 -5.70 -58.22 22.25
CA LEU A 654 -4.73 -58.24 21.17
C LEU A 654 -3.97 -56.92 21.02
N PHE A 655 -4.56 -55.79 21.39
CA PHE A 655 -3.93 -54.47 21.27
C PHE A 655 -2.94 -54.22 22.41
N ASN A 656 -1.77 -53.72 22.04
CA ASN A 656 -0.89 -52.99 22.94
C ASN A 656 -1.31 -51.51 22.99
N PHE A 657 -1.55 -50.94 21.80
CA PHE A 657 -2.06 -49.59 21.57
C PHE A 657 -3.02 -49.61 20.37
N GLU A 658 -4.12 -48.86 20.46
CA GLU A 658 -5.16 -48.82 19.43
C GLU A 658 -4.98 -47.67 18.43
N GLY A 659 -3.93 -46.84 18.58
CA GLY A 659 -3.83 -45.58 17.85
C GLY A 659 -4.82 -44.53 18.37
N ALA A 660 -4.55 -43.25 18.10
CA ALA A 660 -5.42 -42.16 18.54
C ALA A 660 -6.74 -42.05 17.74
N ASP A 661 -6.75 -42.55 16.51
CA ASP A 661 -7.88 -42.57 15.57
C ASP A 661 -8.78 -43.83 15.70
N GLY A 662 -8.35 -44.78 16.53
CA GLY A 662 -9.10 -45.95 16.94
C GLY A 662 -8.96 -47.15 15.99
N SER A 663 -8.52 -48.28 16.54
CA SER A 663 -8.28 -49.52 15.79
C SER A 663 -9.38 -50.56 15.88
N THR A 664 -9.47 -51.38 14.84
CA THR A 664 -10.31 -52.59 14.85
C THR A 664 -9.59 -53.81 14.28
N ILE A 665 -9.86 -54.99 14.86
CA ILE A 665 -9.41 -56.26 14.29
C ILE A 665 -10.22 -56.57 13.03
N GLN A 666 -9.51 -56.66 11.90
CA GLN A 666 -10.10 -56.93 10.59
C GLN A 666 -10.34 -58.42 10.36
N SER A 667 -9.34 -59.23 10.68
CA SER A 667 -9.36 -60.67 10.42
C SER A 667 -8.39 -61.43 11.31
N PHE A 668 -8.56 -62.74 11.36
CA PHE A 668 -7.54 -63.65 11.89
C PHE A 668 -7.35 -64.84 10.96
N ASN A 669 -6.13 -65.36 10.93
CA ASN A 669 -5.78 -66.62 10.30
C ASN A 669 -5.75 -67.72 11.36
N TYR A 670 -6.21 -68.92 11.01
CA TYR A 670 -6.04 -70.13 11.81
C TYR A 670 -5.51 -71.27 10.94
N ASP A 671 -4.30 -71.74 11.23
CA ASP A 671 -3.60 -72.81 10.51
C ASP A 671 -3.58 -72.62 8.97
N GLY A 672 -3.43 -71.38 8.50
CA GLY A 672 -3.34 -71.02 7.09
C GLY A 672 -4.66 -70.69 6.41
N VAL A 673 -5.78 -70.59 7.15
CA VAL A 673 -7.09 -70.17 6.65
C VAL A 673 -7.51 -68.85 7.28
N ASP A 674 -7.85 -67.86 6.44
CA ASP A 674 -8.29 -66.53 6.89
C ASP A 674 -9.80 -66.48 7.21
N TYR A 675 -10.13 -65.78 8.29
CA TYR A 675 -11.48 -65.50 8.78
C TYR A 675 -11.63 -64.00 8.98
N SER A 676 -12.50 -63.36 8.19
CA SER A 676 -12.84 -61.95 8.36
C SER A 676 -13.85 -61.75 9.48
N LEU A 677 -13.68 -60.69 10.25
CA LEU A 677 -14.66 -60.24 11.24
C LEU A 677 -15.74 -59.39 10.57
N ASP A 678 -16.97 -59.45 11.09
CA ASP A 678 -18.07 -58.57 10.69
C ASP A 678 -17.88 -57.18 11.30
N GLN A 679 -17.39 -56.24 10.48
CA GLN A 679 -17.12 -54.85 10.85
C GLN A 679 -18.40 -54.02 11.13
N SER A 680 -19.60 -54.58 10.90
CA SER A 680 -20.86 -53.88 11.18
C SER A 680 -21.33 -54.00 12.63
N LEU A 681 -20.65 -54.81 13.43
CA LEU A 681 -20.97 -55.03 14.84
C LEU A 681 -20.38 -53.93 15.73
N GLN A 682 -20.86 -53.84 16.97
CA GLN A 682 -20.25 -52.95 17.96
C GLN A 682 -18.83 -53.43 18.30
N PRO A 683 -17.90 -52.53 18.69
CA PRO A 683 -16.51 -52.90 18.95
C PRO A 683 -16.32 -54.04 19.97
N ASP A 684 -17.19 -54.11 20.98
CA ASP A 684 -17.20 -55.11 22.04
C ASP A 684 -18.04 -56.37 21.73
N ALA A 685 -18.65 -56.44 20.54
CA ALA A 685 -19.50 -57.55 20.17
C ALA A 685 -18.67 -58.79 19.80
N ALA A 686 -18.82 -59.83 20.62
CA ALA A 686 -18.16 -61.11 20.43
C ALA A 686 -18.61 -61.85 19.15
N GLN A 687 -17.64 -62.33 18.38
CA GLN A 687 -17.81 -63.19 17.21
C GLN A 687 -17.15 -64.55 17.48
N THR A 688 -17.87 -65.63 17.19
CA THR A 688 -17.46 -67.00 17.59
C THR A 688 -17.20 -67.89 16.38
N PHE A 689 -16.07 -68.61 16.41
CA PHE A 689 -15.63 -69.53 15.36
C PHE A 689 -15.25 -70.88 15.98
N SER A 690 -15.82 -71.98 15.47
CA SER A 690 -15.62 -73.32 16.03
C SER A 690 -14.68 -74.16 15.18
N PHE A 691 -13.73 -74.80 15.84
CA PHE A 691 -12.72 -75.69 15.26
C PHE A 691 -12.73 -77.05 15.99
N THR A 692 -11.96 -78.02 15.49
CA THR A 692 -11.85 -79.34 16.13
C THR A 692 -11.19 -79.22 17.51
N GLU A 693 -10.16 -78.37 17.61
CA GLU A 693 -9.34 -78.22 18.81
C GLU A 693 -9.90 -77.20 19.82
N GLY A 694 -10.95 -76.46 19.46
CA GLY A 694 -11.55 -75.47 20.36
C GLY A 694 -12.44 -74.44 19.68
N VAL A 695 -12.81 -73.43 20.44
CA VAL A 695 -13.70 -72.33 20.01
C VAL A 695 -13.00 -71.00 20.22
N VAL A 696 -12.82 -70.24 19.13
CA VAL A 696 -12.38 -68.84 19.18
C VAL A 696 -13.57 -67.95 19.47
N THR A 697 -13.41 -67.01 20.38
CA THR A 697 -14.28 -65.84 20.53
C THR A 697 -13.42 -64.58 20.45
N ILE A 698 -13.75 -63.69 19.52
CA ILE A 698 -12.99 -62.46 19.23
C ILE A 698 -13.95 -61.30 18.95
N SER A 699 -13.63 -60.09 19.39
CA SER A 699 -14.34 -58.85 19.07
C SER A 699 -13.43 -57.84 18.37
N LEU A 700 -14.01 -56.78 17.81
CA LEU A 700 -13.26 -55.79 17.02
C LEU A 700 -12.29 -54.98 17.87
N ASN A 701 -12.59 -54.75 19.16
CA ASN A 701 -11.72 -54.11 20.15
C ASN A 701 -10.56 -55.01 20.65
N GLY A 702 -10.30 -56.15 19.99
CA GLY A 702 -9.17 -57.01 20.31
C GLY A 702 -9.36 -57.99 21.46
N ASP A 703 -10.52 -58.04 22.14
CA ASP A 703 -10.73 -59.05 23.19
C ASP A 703 -10.80 -60.46 22.56
N PHE A 704 -9.74 -61.24 22.79
CA PHE A 704 -9.59 -62.58 22.25
C PHE A 704 -9.70 -63.66 23.34
N SER A 705 -10.35 -64.76 22.99
CA SER A 705 -10.29 -66.00 23.76
C SER A 705 -10.36 -67.25 22.90
N PHE A 706 -9.68 -68.31 23.35
CA PHE A 706 -9.73 -69.65 22.80
C PHE A 706 -10.09 -70.66 23.89
N GLU A 707 -11.28 -71.24 23.82
CA GLU A 707 -11.73 -72.34 24.68
C GLU A 707 -11.27 -73.67 24.08
N VAL A 708 -10.39 -74.38 24.77
CA VAL A 708 -9.82 -75.65 24.28
C VAL A 708 -10.87 -76.75 24.36
N ALA A 709 -11.03 -77.50 23.28
CA ALA A 709 -11.94 -78.65 23.25
C ALA A 709 -11.42 -79.80 24.11
N ARG A 710 -12.34 -80.66 24.54
CA ARG A 710 -12.04 -81.96 25.13
C ARG A 710 -12.10 -83.03 24.03
N ASP A 711 -11.44 -84.18 24.25
CA ASP A 711 -11.39 -85.34 23.36
C ASP A 711 -10.67 -85.01 22.04
N ILE A 712 -9.55 -84.29 22.16
CA ILE A 712 -8.71 -83.91 21.02
C ILE A 712 -7.78 -85.07 20.65
N ASP A 713 -7.74 -85.43 19.36
CA ASP A 713 -6.93 -86.55 18.89
C ASP A 713 -5.41 -86.26 18.89
N HIS A 714 -4.73 -86.74 19.94
CA HIS A 714 -3.27 -86.69 20.09
C HIS A 714 -2.52 -87.90 19.49
N SER A 715 -3.18 -88.77 18.70
CA SER A 715 -2.56 -90.02 18.20
C SER A 715 -1.32 -89.81 17.31
N SER A 716 -1.19 -88.64 16.70
CA SER A 716 -0.05 -88.28 15.85
C SER A 716 1.09 -87.56 16.60
N SER A 717 0.80 -86.92 17.73
CA SER A 717 1.73 -86.15 18.56
C SER A 717 1.12 -85.88 19.94
N GLU A 718 1.93 -86.01 20.99
CA GLU A 718 1.57 -85.64 22.38
C GLU A 718 1.31 -84.14 22.56
N THR A 719 1.76 -83.31 21.60
CA THR A 719 1.51 -81.88 21.59
C THR A 719 1.09 -81.44 20.19
N ILE A 720 -0.04 -80.76 20.12
CA ILE A 720 -0.56 -80.15 18.91
C ILE A 720 -0.27 -78.65 18.98
N VAL A 721 0.36 -78.11 17.94
CA VAL A 721 0.67 -76.67 17.83
C VAL A 721 -0.29 -76.05 16.84
N LYS A 722 -0.93 -74.95 17.25
CA LYS A 722 -1.83 -74.13 16.45
C LYS A 722 -1.25 -72.74 16.28
N GLN A 723 -1.33 -72.22 15.07
CA GLN A 723 -0.87 -70.87 14.77
C GLN A 723 -2.05 -69.98 14.41
N PHE A 724 -2.10 -68.83 15.07
CA PHE A 724 -2.96 -67.72 14.70
C PHE A 724 -2.11 -66.56 14.22
N SER A 725 -2.64 -65.81 13.27
CA SER A 725 -2.19 -64.44 13.03
C SER A 725 -3.39 -63.52 13.00
N PHE A 726 -3.26 -62.31 13.54
CA PHE A 726 -4.31 -61.30 13.60
C PHE A 726 -3.90 -60.11 12.74
N LEU A 727 -4.87 -59.43 12.15
CA LEU A 727 -4.68 -58.20 11.39
C LEU A 727 -5.58 -57.13 12.00
N ALA A 728 -4.97 -56.02 12.45
CA ALA A 728 -5.68 -54.80 12.80
C ALA A 728 -5.51 -53.75 11.70
N GLU A 729 -6.49 -52.86 11.62
CA GLU A 729 -6.46 -51.64 10.82
C GLU A 729 -7.11 -50.53 11.66
N ASP A 730 -6.49 -49.37 11.68
CA ASP A 730 -7.01 -48.16 12.35
C ASP A 730 -7.90 -47.31 11.43
N GLY A 731 -8.22 -46.11 11.86
CA GLY A 731 -9.24 -45.24 11.28
C GLY A 731 -8.81 -44.64 9.94
N ASP A 732 -7.52 -44.46 9.72
CA ASP A 732 -6.96 -43.91 8.49
C ASP A 732 -6.27 -44.93 7.57
N GLY A 733 -6.05 -46.15 8.07
CA GLY A 733 -5.78 -47.35 7.27
C GLY A 733 -4.41 -47.97 7.52
N ASP A 734 -3.71 -47.52 8.54
CA ASP A 734 -2.51 -48.13 9.07
C ASP A 734 -2.83 -49.53 9.62
N THR A 735 -1.89 -50.47 9.45
CA THR A 735 -2.13 -51.88 9.79
C THR A 735 -1.01 -52.48 10.59
N ASP A 736 -1.37 -53.33 11.55
CA ASP A 736 -0.42 -54.16 12.27
C ASP A 736 -0.89 -55.62 12.36
N THR A 737 0.07 -56.52 12.52
CA THR A 737 -0.16 -57.95 12.64
C THR A 737 0.50 -58.55 13.86
N SER A 738 -0.20 -59.42 14.56
CA SER A 738 0.37 -60.23 15.64
C SER A 738 0.14 -61.72 15.42
N THR A 739 0.87 -62.53 16.18
CA THR A 739 0.80 -63.99 16.13
C THR A 739 0.52 -64.59 17.50
N LEU A 740 -0.21 -65.71 17.51
CA LEU A 740 -0.34 -66.59 18.68
C LEU A 740 0.10 -67.99 18.30
N GLU A 741 1.15 -68.49 18.96
CA GLU A 741 1.50 -69.91 18.95
C GLU A 741 0.88 -70.60 20.17
N LEU A 742 -0.09 -71.48 19.94
CA LEU A 742 -0.78 -72.23 20.97
C LEU A 742 -0.37 -73.70 20.94
N SER A 743 0.28 -74.18 22.00
CA SER A 743 0.64 -75.59 22.16
C SER A 743 -0.33 -76.30 23.12
N ILE A 744 -1.12 -77.24 22.62
CA ILE A 744 -2.04 -78.07 23.40
C ILE A 744 -1.37 -79.42 23.63
N THR A 745 -1.08 -79.75 24.88
CA THR A 745 -0.52 -81.06 25.26
C THR A 745 -1.63 -82.00 25.69
N ASP A 746 -1.47 -83.29 25.37
CA ASP A 746 -2.36 -84.37 25.80
C ASP A 746 -2.61 -84.31 27.31
N GLY A 747 -3.85 -84.62 27.68
CA GLY A 747 -4.38 -84.38 29.00
C GLY A 747 -4.26 -85.58 29.94
N GLN A 748 -5.28 -85.75 30.78
CA GLN A 748 -5.27 -86.80 31.78
C GLN A 748 -5.69 -88.13 31.18
N ASN A 749 -4.88 -89.17 31.40
CA ASN A 749 -5.23 -90.54 31.07
C ASN A 749 -6.51 -91.00 31.80
N PRO A 750 -7.29 -91.94 31.20
CA PRO A 750 -8.41 -92.57 31.88
C PRO A 750 -7.97 -93.38 33.11
N ALA A 751 -8.83 -93.40 34.13
CA ALA A 751 -8.59 -94.14 35.37
C ALA A 751 -9.73 -95.13 35.66
N ILE A 752 -9.38 -96.38 35.97
CA ILE A 752 -10.33 -97.37 36.48
C ILE A 752 -10.55 -97.08 37.98
N ASN A 753 -11.78 -96.76 38.36
CA ASN A 753 -12.14 -96.42 39.74
C ASN A 753 -12.47 -97.66 40.57
N LEU A 754 -13.30 -98.56 40.03
CA LEU A 754 -13.71 -99.78 40.71
C LEU A 754 -14.09 -100.88 39.72
N ILE A 755 -13.55 -102.08 39.94
CA ILE A 755 -14.00 -103.32 39.29
C ILE A 755 -14.80 -104.13 40.34
N PRO A 756 -16.12 -104.29 40.21
CA PRO A 756 -16.91 -105.05 41.18
C PRO A 756 -16.49 -106.52 41.24
N PRO A 757 -16.40 -107.16 42.43
CA PRO A 757 -16.06 -108.57 42.51
C PRO A 757 -17.17 -109.46 41.92
N VAL A 758 -16.77 -110.54 41.26
CA VAL A 758 -17.68 -111.60 40.79
C VAL A 758 -17.70 -112.74 41.82
N THR A 759 -18.89 -113.18 42.23
CA THR A 759 -19.06 -114.36 43.08
C THR A 759 -20.02 -115.32 42.41
N LEU A 760 -19.51 -116.51 42.05
CA LEU A 760 -20.26 -117.57 41.39
C LEU A 760 -20.10 -118.88 42.17
N SER A 761 -20.99 -119.84 41.91
CA SER A 761 -20.96 -121.14 42.57
C SER A 761 -20.93 -122.28 41.56
N GLU A 762 -19.87 -123.10 41.64
CA GLU A 762 -19.72 -124.30 40.81
C GLU A 762 -20.83 -125.33 41.06
N THR A 763 -21.55 -125.26 42.19
CA THR A 763 -22.72 -126.13 42.41
C THR A 763 -23.77 -125.96 41.33
N ASN A 764 -23.80 -124.80 40.68
CA ASN A 764 -24.80 -124.44 39.67
C ASN A 764 -24.40 -124.87 38.25
N LEU A 765 -23.18 -125.35 38.03
CA LEU A 765 -22.76 -125.92 36.75
C LEU A 765 -23.61 -127.14 36.39
N ALA A 766 -23.65 -127.50 35.11
CA ALA A 766 -24.53 -128.57 34.62
C ALA A 766 -24.28 -129.95 35.30
N ASP A 767 -23.04 -130.20 35.70
CA ASP A 767 -22.57 -131.37 36.44
C ASP A 767 -22.36 -131.09 37.94
N GLY A 768 -22.76 -129.90 38.41
CA GLY A 768 -22.68 -129.49 39.80
C GLY A 768 -23.72 -130.18 40.69
N SER A 769 -23.63 -129.94 42.00
CA SER A 769 -24.52 -130.53 43.00
C SER A 769 -25.93 -129.90 43.06
N ALA A 770 -26.14 -128.76 42.41
CA ALA A 770 -27.42 -128.04 42.28
C ALA A 770 -27.54 -127.33 40.90
N PRO A 771 -27.62 -128.07 39.78
CA PRO A 771 -27.55 -127.47 38.43
C PRO A 771 -28.68 -126.45 38.17
N SER A 772 -28.32 -125.27 37.66
CA SER A 772 -29.29 -124.19 37.37
C SER A 772 -30.06 -124.40 36.07
N GLY A 773 -29.57 -125.26 35.18
CA GLY A 773 -30.11 -125.47 33.83
C GLY A 773 -29.76 -124.35 32.84
N SER A 774 -28.91 -123.40 33.21
CA SER A 774 -28.36 -122.33 32.35
C SER A 774 -26.87 -122.15 32.63
N ALA A 775 -26.15 -121.40 31.80
CA ALA A 775 -24.75 -121.08 32.07
C ALA A 775 -24.64 -120.28 33.39
N VAL A 776 -23.59 -120.54 34.18
CA VAL A 776 -23.38 -119.89 35.48
C VAL A 776 -22.65 -118.58 35.25
N SER A 777 -23.39 -117.47 35.19
CA SER A 777 -22.82 -116.17 34.85
C SER A 777 -23.15 -115.07 35.84
N ALA A 778 -22.33 -114.01 35.83
CA ALA A 778 -22.57 -112.75 36.52
C ALA A 778 -22.14 -111.57 35.64
N THR A 779 -22.98 -110.55 35.59
CA THR A 779 -22.73 -109.30 34.86
C THR A 779 -22.54 -108.16 35.86
N ASN A 780 -21.46 -107.39 35.70
CA ASN A 780 -21.12 -106.24 36.53
C ASN A 780 -20.64 -105.08 35.63
N THR A 781 -20.59 -103.87 36.19
CA THR A 781 -20.11 -102.68 35.47
C THR A 781 -18.91 -102.06 36.18
N ILE A 782 -17.81 -101.88 35.45
CA ILE A 782 -16.62 -101.14 35.88
C ILE A 782 -16.99 -99.67 35.98
N THR A 783 -16.65 -99.01 37.09
CA THR A 783 -16.69 -97.55 37.17
C THR A 783 -15.32 -96.99 36.82
N PHE A 784 -15.30 -95.91 36.05
CA PHE A 784 -14.09 -95.29 35.51
C PHE A 784 -14.27 -93.77 35.41
N THR A 785 -13.17 -93.06 35.28
CA THR A 785 -13.10 -91.64 34.91
C THR A 785 -12.40 -91.56 33.57
N SER A 786 -12.99 -90.87 32.60
CA SER A 786 -12.45 -90.86 31.24
C SER A 786 -11.15 -90.06 31.11
N GLY A 787 -10.93 -89.06 31.97
CA GLY A 787 -9.79 -88.17 31.83
C GLY A 787 -10.09 -87.08 30.80
N SER A 788 -9.12 -86.70 29.98
CA SER A 788 -9.31 -85.73 28.90
C SER A 788 -10.02 -86.38 27.71
N ASP A 789 -9.62 -87.57 27.27
CA ASP A 789 -10.34 -88.31 26.23
C ASP A 789 -11.55 -89.09 26.73
N ASP A 790 -12.38 -89.55 25.81
CA ASP A 790 -13.39 -90.58 26.07
C ASP A 790 -12.79 -92.00 26.04
N VAL A 791 -13.24 -92.85 26.97
CA VAL A 791 -12.78 -94.25 27.03
C VAL A 791 -13.36 -95.05 25.87
N ALA A 792 -12.50 -95.48 24.94
CA ALA A 792 -12.93 -96.23 23.76
C ALA A 792 -13.34 -97.68 24.06
N ASN A 793 -12.58 -98.41 24.88
CA ASN A 793 -12.88 -99.81 25.24
C ASN A 793 -12.18 -100.25 26.54
N PHE A 794 -12.60 -101.40 27.04
CA PHE A 794 -11.91 -102.14 28.09
C PHE A 794 -11.34 -103.43 27.50
N ARG A 795 -10.13 -103.79 27.93
CA ARG A 795 -9.47 -105.03 27.54
C ARG A 795 -8.84 -105.70 28.74
N ILE A 796 -8.73 -107.02 28.71
CA ILE A 796 -7.92 -107.78 29.68
C ILE A 796 -6.51 -107.88 29.12
N GLU A 797 -5.51 -107.61 29.95
CA GLU A 797 -4.11 -107.87 29.63
C GLU A 797 -3.78 -109.35 29.92
N PRO A 798 -3.67 -110.23 28.89
CA PRO A 798 -3.55 -111.67 29.11
C PRO A 798 -2.22 -112.04 29.79
N THR A 799 -1.17 -111.24 29.59
CA THR A 799 0.15 -111.49 30.18
C THR A 799 0.18 -111.31 31.70
N GLU A 800 -0.78 -110.57 32.26
CA GLU A 800 -0.93 -110.37 33.70
C GLU A 800 -1.86 -111.40 34.37
N PHE A 801 -2.51 -112.28 33.60
CA PHE A 801 -3.42 -113.28 34.13
C PHE A 801 -2.70 -114.52 34.68
N ASN A 802 -3.08 -114.95 35.89
CA ASN A 802 -2.63 -116.20 36.53
C ASN A 802 -1.09 -116.39 36.54
N VAL A 803 -0.33 -115.29 36.69
CA VAL A 803 1.13 -115.31 36.74
C VAL A 803 1.59 -116.17 37.94
N GLY A 804 2.06 -117.38 37.65
CA GLY A 804 2.41 -118.40 38.65
C GLY A 804 1.62 -119.72 38.56
N GLY A 805 0.60 -119.78 37.70
CA GLY A 805 -0.12 -121.01 37.35
C GLY A 805 -0.87 -121.68 38.50
N ALA A 806 -1.31 -120.88 39.48
CA ALA A 806 -2.01 -121.36 40.66
C ALA A 806 -3.46 -121.76 40.34
N LEU A 807 -4.13 -121.01 39.45
CA LEU A 807 -5.46 -121.37 38.97
C LEU A 807 -5.36 -122.53 37.98
N LYS A 808 -6.05 -123.63 38.28
CA LYS A 808 -6.04 -124.86 37.49
C LYS A 808 -7.45 -125.38 37.29
N SER A 809 -7.71 -125.96 36.11
CA SER A 809 -8.93 -126.74 35.83
C SER A 809 -8.50 -128.14 35.36
N ASN A 810 -9.12 -129.18 35.92
CA ASN A 810 -8.72 -130.58 35.68
C ASN A 810 -7.21 -130.86 35.88
N GLY A 811 -6.55 -130.09 36.75
CA GLY A 811 -5.11 -130.20 37.04
C GLY A 811 -4.17 -129.48 36.06
N PHE A 812 -4.69 -128.93 34.96
CA PHE A 812 -3.94 -128.11 34.00
C PHE A 812 -4.05 -126.62 34.35
N VAL A 813 -3.01 -125.84 34.06
CA VAL A 813 -2.99 -124.40 34.30
C VAL A 813 -4.00 -123.72 33.38
N VAL A 814 -4.81 -122.81 33.94
CA VAL A 814 -5.72 -122.00 33.14
C VAL A 814 -4.96 -120.81 32.56
N GLU A 815 -5.02 -120.67 31.25
CA GLU A 815 -4.51 -119.54 30.48
C GLU A 815 -5.70 -118.71 29.95
N ILE A 816 -5.45 -117.47 29.54
CA ILE A 816 -6.49 -116.62 28.94
C ILE A 816 -5.99 -116.04 27.63
N LYS A 817 -6.91 -115.91 26.66
CA LYS A 817 -6.66 -115.20 25.41
C LYS A 817 -7.92 -114.51 24.94
N GLU A 818 -7.76 -113.49 24.11
CA GLU A 818 -8.89 -112.89 23.41
C GLU A 818 -9.41 -113.86 22.33
N ASP A 819 -10.73 -113.93 22.20
CA ASP A 819 -11.39 -114.67 21.14
C ASP A 819 -11.28 -113.88 19.82
N SER A 820 -10.44 -114.37 18.92
CA SER A 820 -10.26 -113.79 17.58
C SER A 820 -11.56 -113.66 16.76
N ALA A 821 -12.60 -114.45 17.06
CA ALA A 821 -13.89 -114.34 16.39
C ALA A 821 -14.83 -113.30 17.02
N ASN A 822 -14.61 -112.94 18.28
CA ASN A 822 -15.45 -112.02 19.06
C ASN A 822 -14.55 -111.06 19.88
N PRO A 823 -14.03 -109.98 19.25
CA PRO A 823 -13.21 -108.99 19.95
C PRO A 823 -13.92 -108.45 21.22
N GLY A 824 -13.17 -108.26 22.31
CA GLY A 824 -13.71 -107.93 23.62
C GLY A 824 -14.23 -109.14 24.44
N THR A 825 -14.19 -110.35 23.88
CA THR A 825 -14.43 -111.61 24.61
C THR A 825 -13.12 -112.34 24.87
N TYR A 826 -12.92 -112.78 26.10
CA TYR A 826 -11.74 -113.51 26.54
C TYR A 826 -12.14 -114.91 26.98
N ILE A 827 -11.43 -115.91 26.47
CA ILE A 827 -11.65 -117.31 26.79
C ILE A 827 -10.56 -117.74 27.75
N GLY A 828 -10.95 -118.12 28.96
CA GLY A 828 -10.10 -118.88 29.87
C GLY A 828 -10.10 -120.33 29.44
N PHE A 829 -8.95 -120.94 29.17
CA PHE A 829 -8.85 -122.30 28.66
C PHE A 829 -7.73 -123.09 29.35
N ILE A 830 -7.80 -124.42 29.25
CA ILE A 830 -6.67 -125.31 29.55
C ILE A 830 -6.18 -125.95 28.26
N THR A 831 -4.88 -126.22 28.20
CA THR A 831 -4.30 -127.08 27.17
C THR A 831 -4.15 -128.48 27.74
N ASP A 832 -4.93 -129.44 27.23
CA ASP A 832 -4.86 -130.82 27.71
C ASP A 832 -3.59 -131.54 27.24
N GLY A 833 -3.39 -132.79 27.69
CA GLY A 833 -2.23 -133.60 27.30
C GLY A 833 -2.14 -133.95 25.81
N SER A 834 -3.13 -133.58 25.00
CA SER A 834 -3.16 -133.73 23.54
C SER A 834 -2.94 -132.42 22.77
N ASN A 835 -2.58 -131.33 23.47
CA ASN A 835 -2.49 -129.96 22.95
C ASN A 835 -3.82 -129.42 22.41
N THR A 836 -4.95 -129.91 22.93
CA THR A 836 -6.27 -129.35 22.61
C THR A 836 -6.62 -128.28 23.64
N GLU A 837 -7.01 -127.09 23.17
CA GLU A 837 -7.53 -126.04 24.04
C GLU A 837 -8.99 -126.34 24.41
N ILE A 838 -9.27 -126.40 25.72
CA ILE A 838 -10.61 -126.65 26.25
C ILE A 838 -11.05 -125.38 27.01
N PRO A 839 -12.14 -124.72 26.58
CA PRO A 839 -12.64 -123.54 27.29
C PRO A 839 -13.15 -123.92 28.69
N VAL A 840 -12.81 -123.09 29.67
CA VAL A 840 -13.17 -123.24 31.08
C VAL A 840 -14.17 -122.17 31.50
N PHE A 841 -13.91 -120.92 31.14
CA PHE A 841 -14.81 -119.79 31.38
C PHE A 841 -14.66 -118.76 30.27
N THR A 842 -15.59 -117.80 30.20
CA THR A 842 -15.50 -116.64 29.31
C THR A 842 -15.70 -115.34 30.08
N ILE A 843 -15.01 -114.28 29.65
CA ILE A 843 -15.25 -112.91 30.12
C ILE A 843 -15.54 -112.07 28.90
N SER A 844 -16.73 -111.50 28.79
CA SER A 844 -17.14 -110.71 27.62
C SER A 844 -17.45 -109.29 28.06
N PHE A 845 -16.78 -108.29 27.46
CA PHE A 845 -17.18 -106.89 27.58
C PHE A 845 -18.37 -106.60 26.68
N SER A 846 -19.32 -105.81 27.18
CA SER A 846 -20.53 -105.42 26.45
C SER A 846 -20.17 -104.48 25.30
N SER A 847 -20.69 -104.76 24.11
CA SER A 847 -20.53 -103.88 22.94
C SER A 847 -21.51 -102.70 22.93
N THR A 848 -22.50 -102.69 23.83
CA THR A 848 -23.52 -101.63 23.92
C THR A 848 -23.44 -100.80 25.20
N THR A 849 -22.80 -101.31 26.24
CA THR A 849 -22.68 -100.63 27.54
C THR A 849 -21.22 -100.60 27.98
N LEU A 850 -20.55 -99.46 27.78
CA LEU A 850 -19.14 -99.31 28.12
C LEU A 850 -18.88 -99.58 29.61
N GLY A 851 -17.85 -100.38 29.90
CA GLY A 851 -17.51 -100.82 31.26
C GLY A 851 -18.30 -102.02 31.78
N GLU A 852 -19.40 -102.44 31.14
CA GLU A 852 -20.14 -103.65 31.51
C GLU A 852 -19.39 -104.90 31.01
N TYR A 853 -19.25 -105.91 31.88
CA TYR A 853 -18.67 -107.20 31.53
C TYR A 853 -19.44 -108.35 32.16
N THR A 854 -19.43 -109.50 31.49
CA THR A 854 -20.06 -110.74 31.96
C THR A 854 -19.02 -111.85 32.06
N PHE A 855 -18.90 -112.44 33.26
CA PHE A 855 -18.15 -113.68 33.47
C PHE A 855 -19.13 -114.85 33.36
N THR A 856 -18.81 -115.91 32.60
CA THR A 856 -19.65 -117.11 32.40
C THR A 856 -18.84 -118.40 32.48
#